data_AF-A0A6V8HH37-F1
#
_entry.id   AF-A0A6V8HH37-F1
#
_cell.length_a   1.000
_cell.length_b   1.000
_cell.length_c   1.000
_cell.angle_alpha   90.00
_cell.angle_beta   90.00
_cell.angle_gamma   90.00
#
_symmetry.space_group_name_H-M   'P 1'
#
loop_
_entity.id
_entity.type
_entity.pdbx_description
1 polymer ?
#
loop_
_entity_poly.entity_id
_entity_poly.type
_entity_poly.pdbx_seq_one_letter_code
_entity_poly.pdbx_strand_id
1 'polypeptide(L)'
;MSSRRVVAAGRSCLECRRRKIKCDRAYPCSYCVKTKTNCTYPALKTTTDTEDDTAARLEIVESRMTAFESDLSEIKQLLRSINTSVALHKGSTRNDVVPQPHQEHIQDGEDTALASKDTSINDIPASTCSPNNPGGVERNAINASSDISGKGKQPDVFLPDTQMICFLWWKYLEVVDPVLKVIHTPTIQKLVVGAIGGRRRLTIGESCLLFSIYYAAVVVMSAAECYKEIEEERHVLLERYQTGLKHFLSRSDFMETTDLAVLQAFVIYLTAGRYDANGPDVHGMTGLAVGRAIKLGLNRDGEVTGIPPFGTEMRRRLWWQICTLDVQTAQDHKSDPCVLESSFNTKLPANISDVGLDSDMSKYPTSRNERTEINNIDSDRQYSGPAHLAGKRVISSKSGAEIMKAYQKTIPELLWSLERSFAGSVNQFVLHGYPTSSGYGNTTWPGFTTFAYLFSDMHGPRQPTFSFYSDFLDWLSRNQYIGQRGIPKVDIAFWSKSTSYKTIPTVYSSEDLQEAGYTYEYLSPDNFALQEAYVSNGVFAPNRQAFKVLVVQSSESLTTAGVSKLVEYAQNGLTVIFFWWTSSNYSGYNPKAANSAAASLEKLGSLNTVHMVLGGTLAATLQSLNIAPRTSVSSNATWFTVGNISFETTGVPSLYDAWTGDVTSMSTYQQSPTHITVPLQLATNRSIIVAFHQSSQSGPNAQNTADGIVPVEANGNPLTVLRSYDEQTRSIKLSNGKFATLKPMTSQPSTLGDWTLVVESWTPPSDMYNIAARPQRTNSSYQLSTLLPWNEVSSRLANVSGIWYYWTSFWWPPVTNADDLVSGAIIDLGSISHTATVTVNGQILPPVDLIWAKHDICSLLKQGENIVEVVVSTPLGNVLRNYWDELETDGKFATATMLAVPDEAAYGLPSPVAIVPYRKDQVA
;
A
#
# COMPACT_ATOMS: atom_id res chain seq x y z
N MET A 1 39.66 -20.41 -55.16
CA MET A 1 39.35 -20.74 -53.74
C MET A 1 38.12 -19.92 -53.33
N SER A 2 37.09 -20.54 -52.76
CA SER A 2 35.78 -19.87 -52.56
C SER A 2 35.77 -18.98 -51.32
N SER A 3 35.31 -17.74 -51.47
CA SER A 3 35.12 -16.78 -50.39
C SER A 3 34.04 -17.24 -49.40
N ARG A 4 34.31 -17.17 -48.09
CA ARG A 4 33.30 -17.36 -47.03
C ARG A 4 32.69 -16.01 -46.66
N ARG A 5 31.36 -15.91 -46.74
CA ARG A 5 30.61 -14.71 -46.33
C ARG A 5 30.66 -14.57 -44.80
N VAL A 6 31.20 -13.46 -44.30
CA VAL A 6 31.23 -13.13 -42.87
C VAL A 6 29.94 -12.39 -42.50
N VAL A 7 29.24 -12.85 -41.47
CA VAL A 7 28.00 -12.22 -41.00
C VAL A 7 28.34 -11.12 -39.99
N ALA A 8 28.45 -9.89 -40.47
CA ALA A 8 28.82 -8.72 -39.67
C ALA A 8 27.64 -8.16 -38.85
N ALA A 9 27.29 -8.80 -37.72
CA ALA A 9 26.54 -8.17 -36.62
C ALA A 9 26.50 -9.02 -35.34
N GLY A 10 27.55 -8.97 -34.51
CA GLY A 10 27.54 -9.24 -33.04
C GLY A 10 27.08 -10.61 -32.48
N ARG A 11 26.37 -11.46 -33.22
CA ARG A 11 25.65 -12.63 -32.69
C ARG A 11 26.24 -13.94 -33.21
N SER A 12 26.39 -14.93 -32.34
CA SER A 12 26.68 -16.32 -32.71
C SER A 12 25.49 -16.95 -33.44
N CYS A 13 25.74 -17.97 -34.28
CA CYS A 13 24.67 -18.80 -34.82
C CYS A 13 23.88 -19.51 -33.71
N LEU A 14 22.66 -19.95 -34.02
CA LEU A 14 21.74 -20.54 -33.03
C LEU A 14 22.33 -21.76 -32.34
N GLU A 15 22.98 -22.68 -33.06
CA GLU A 15 23.61 -23.86 -32.44
C GLU A 15 24.81 -23.52 -31.56
N CYS A 16 25.71 -22.63 -32.00
CA CYS A 16 26.84 -22.22 -31.15
C CYS A 16 26.37 -21.44 -29.91
N ARG A 17 25.29 -20.65 -30.03
CA ARG A 17 24.64 -20.00 -28.88
C ARG A 17 24.02 -21.03 -27.93
N ARG A 18 23.24 -21.98 -28.45
CA ARG A 18 22.57 -23.03 -27.64
C ARG A 18 23.59 -23.90 -26.89
N ARG A 19 24.71 -24.23 -27.53
CA ARG A 19 25.81 -25.01 -26.95
C ARG A 19 26.82 -24.17 -26.13
N LYS A 20 26.62 -22.85 -26.01
CA LYS A 20 27.54 -21.89 -25.32
C LYS A 20 29.01 -21.96 -25.78
N ILE A 21 29.25 -22.18 -27.07
CA ILE A 21 30.60 -22.31 -27.67
C ILE A 21 30.94 -21.13 -28.58
N LYS A 22 32.24 -20.88 -28.77
CA LYS A 22 32.75 -19.79 -29.62
C LYS A 22 32.40 -20.02 -31.09
N CYS A 23 31.65 -19.09 -31.68
CA CYS A 23 31.29 -19.08 -33.10
C CYS A 23 32.28 -18.20 -33.89
N ASP A 24 32.76 -18.67 -35.03
CA ASP A 24 33.65 -17.90 -35.93
C ASP A 24 32.89 -16.93 -36.86
N ARG A 25 31.55 -16.92 -36.81
CA ARG A 25 30.66 -15.99 -37.52
C ARG A 25 30.73 -16.04 -39.05
N ALA A 26 31.35 -17.08 -39.61
CA ALA A 26 31.18 -17.46 -41.00
C ALA A 26 29.80 -18.09 -41.23
N TYR A 27 29.33 -18.08 -42.49
CA TYR A 27 28.15 -18.83 -42.92
C TYR A 27 28.51 -19.86 -44.01
N PRO A 28 28.42 -21.18 -43.73
CA PRO A 28 28.24 -21.81 -42.41
C PRO A 28 29.46 -21.60 -41.49
N CYS A 29 29.26 -21.67 -40.17
CA CYS A 29 30.31 -21.47 -39.17
C CYS A 29 31.20 -22.73 -39.05
N SER A 30 32.51 -22.59 -38.81
CA SER A 30 33.45 -23.73 -38.89
C SER A 30 33.13 -24.87 -37.92
N TYR A 31 32.57 -24.56 -36.74
CA TYR A 31 32.11 -25.59 -35.80
C TYR A 31 30.97 -26.41 -36.41
N CYS A 32 29.94 -25.75 -36.92
CA CYS A 32 28.78 -26.42 -37.51
C CYS A 32 29.15 -27.25 -38.75
N VAL A 33 30.10 -26.78 -39.57
CA VAL A 33 30.69 -27.59 -40.66
C VAL A 33 31.36 -28.84 -40.11
N LYS A 34 32.24 -28.71 -39.11
CA LYS A 34 32.98 -29.85 -38.53
C LYS A 34 32.04 -30.87 -37.87
N THR A 35 30.97 -30.42 -37.22
CA THR A 35 29.98 -31.30 -36.54
C THR A 35 28.81 -31.72 -37.43
N LYS A 36 28.80 -31.34 -38.72
CA LYS A 36 27.70 -31.59 -39.67
C LYS A 36 26.32 -31.16 -39.14
N THR A 37 26.27 -30.09 -38.34
CA THR A 37 25.02 -29.53 -37.79
C THR A 37 24.58 -28.31 -38.58
N ASN A 38 23.26 -28.09 -38.70
CA ASN A 38 22.72 -26.96 -39.45
C ASN A 38 23.13 -25.61 -38.82
N CYS A 39 23.63 -24.68 -39.63
CA CYS A 39 24.13 -23.39 -39.17
C CYS A 39 23.16 -22.27 -39.54
N THR A 40 22.33 -21.85 -38.60
CA THR A 40 21.34 -20.79 -38.80
C THR A 40 21.62 -19.57 -37.92
N TYR A 41 21.39 -18.37 -38.46
CA TYR A 41 21.46 -17.11 -37.72
C TYR A 41 20.05 -16.52 -37.58
N PRO A 42 19.74 -15.79 -36.50
CA PRO A 42 18.46 -15.08 -36.39
C PRO A 42 18.30 -14.08 -37.53
N ALA A 43 17.15 -14.07 -38.19
CA ALA A 43 16.84 -13.08 -39.22
C ALA A 43 16.82 -11.66 -38.63
N LEU A 44 17.27 -10.68 -39.42
CA LEU A 44 17.09 -9.26 -39.12
C LEU A 44 15.64 -8.89 -39.47
N LYS A 45 14.93 -8.24 -38.54
CA LYS A 45 13.59 -7.71 -38.82
C LYS A 45 13.70 -6.54 -39.81
N THR A 46 13.20 -6.73 -41.02
CA THR A 46 12.83 -5.64 -41.94
C THR A 46 11.34 -5.39 -41.84
N THR A 47 10.95 -4.11 -41.77
CA THR A 47 9.57 -3.66 -41.55
C THR A 47 8.76 -3.65 -42.83
N THR A 48 7.68 -4.44 -42.90
CA THR A 48 6.41 -4.17 -43.64
C THR A 48 5.49 -5.37 -43.46
N ASP A 49 4.39 -5.21 -42.72
CA ASP A 49 3.34 -6.23 -42.55
C ASP A 49 2.10 -5.83 -43.38
N THR A 50 1.51 -6.79 -44.09
CA THR A 50 0.20 -6.66 -44.79
C THR A 50 -0.67 -7.89 -44.52
N GLU A 51 -1.99 -7.75 -44.71
CA GLU A 51 -3.02 -8.61 -44.11
C GLU A 51 -2.99 -10.10 -44.54
N ASP A 52 -2.34 -10.45 -45.66
CA ASP A 52 -2.16 -11.85 -46.13
C ASP A 52 -1.39 -12.74 -45.14
N ASP A 53 -0.47 -12.18 -44.33
CA ASP A 53 0.33 -12.97 -43.38
C ASP A 53 -0.48 -13.47 -42.17
N THR A 54 -1.68 -12.94 -41.95
CA THR A 54 -2.55 -13.38 -40.83
C THR A 54 -3.24 -14.72 -41.12
N ALA A 55 -3.68 -14.95 -42.36
CA ALA A 55 -4.33 -16.20 -42.77
C ALA A 55 -3.35 -17.38 -42.73
N ALA A 56 -2.15 -17.21 -43.30
CA ALA A 56 -1.09 -18.23 -43.26
C ALA A 56 -0.63 -18.55 -41.82
N ARG A 57 -0.63 -17.56 -40.92
CA ARG A 57 -0.36 -17.80 -39.49
C ARG A 57 -1.48 -18.55 -38.79
N LEU A 58 -2.75 -18.31 -39.12
CA LEU A 58 -3.87 -19.08 -38.57
C LEU A 58 -3.74 -20.56 -38.94
N GLU A 59 -3.51 -20.87 -40.21
CA GLU A 59 -3.36 -22.25 -40.71
C GLU A 59 -2.18 -23.00 -40.03
N ILE A 60 -1.07 -22.30 -39.77
CA ILE A 60 0.07 -22.82 -39.01
C ILE A 60 -0.27 -23.02 -37.52
N VAL A 61 -1.13 -22.20 -36.93
CA VAL A 61 -1.58 -22.37 -35.54
C VAL A 61 -2.55 -23.54 -35.42
N GLU A 62 -3.54 -23.65 -36.30
CA GLU A 62 -4.53 -24.74 -36.33
C GLU A 62 -3.88 -26.12 -36.55
N SER A 63 -2.94 -26.22 -37.50
CA SER A 63 -2.17 -27.46 -37.73
C SER A 63 -1.32 -27.88 -36.52
N ARG A 64 -0.82 -26.90 -35.73
CA ARG A 64 -0.10 -27.19 -34.48
C ARG A 64 -1.04 -27.54 -33.32
N MET A 65 -2.27 -27.01 -33.33
CA MET A 65 -3.28 -27.36 -32.32
C MET A 65 -3.75 -28.81 -32.50
N THR A 66 -4.05 -29.22 -33.73
CA THR A 66 -4.39 -30.62 -34.06
C THR A 66 -3.24 -31.60 -33.78
N ALA A 67 -1.98 -31.19 -34.00
CA ALA A 67 -0.83 -31.99 -33.59
C ALA A 67 -0.76 -32.17 -32.05
N PHE A 68 -0.96 -31.11 -31.27
CA PHE A 68 -0.99 -31.22 -29.80
C PHE A 68 -2.17 -32.05 -29.28
N GLU A 69 -3.34 -32.02 -29.92
CA GLU A 69 -4.47 -32.88 -29.56
C GLU A 69 -4.16 -34.36 -29.80
N SER A 70 -3.44 -34.68 -30.88
CA SER A 70 -2.93 -36.04 -31.15
C SER A 70 -1.96 -36.49 -30.06
N ASP A 71 -0.94 -35.69 -29.75
CA ASP A 71 0.06 -36.00 -28.72
C ASP A 71 -0.59 -36.19 -27.33
N LEU A 72 -1.58 -35.36 -26.98
CA LEU A 72 -2.34 -35.48 -25.73
C LEU A 72 -3.21 -36.76 -25.69
N SER A 73 -3.69 -37.24 -26.84
CA SER A 73 -4.41 -38.51 -26.94
C SER A 73 -3.46 -39.70 -26.70
N GLU A 74 -2.27 -39.67 -27.27
CA GLU A 74 -1.24 -40.71 -27.09
C GLU A 74 -0.75 -40.78 -25.63
N ILE A 75 -0.51 -39.62 -24.99
CA ILE A 75 -0.20 -39.53 -23.55
C ILE A 75 -1.34 -40.11 -22.69
N LYS A 76 -2.61 -39.85 -23.03
CA LYS A 76 -3.76 -40.43 -22.33
C LYS A 76 -3.86 -41.96 -22.51
N GLN A 77 -3.45 -42.51 -23.65
CA GLN A 77 -3.34 -43.96 -23.84
C GLN A 77 -2.20 -44.57 -23.00
N LEU A 78 -1.02 -43.94 -22.98
CA LEU A 78 0.11 -44.36 -22.15
C LEU A 78 -0.23 -44.34 -20.65
N LEU A 79 -0.93 -43.32 -20.16
CA LEU A 79 -1.36 -43.27 -18.75
C LEU A 79 -2.37 -44.38 -18.39
N ARG A 80 -3.23 -44.78 -19.34
CA ARG A 80 -4.14 -45.93 -19.14
C ARG A 80 -3.38 -47.27 -19.10
N SER A 81 -2.36 -47.46 -19.94
CA SER A 81 -1.56 -48.69 -19.90
C SER A 81 -0.75 -48.80 -18.59
N ILE A 82 -0.19 -47.69 -18.11
CA ILE A 82 0.51 -47.62 -16.81
C ILE A 82 -0.44 -47.99 -15.66
N ASN A 83 -1.62 -47.39 -15.57
CA ASN A 83 -2.59 -47.74 -14.51
C ASN A 83 -3.03 -49.22 -14.55
N THR A 84 -3.07 -49.82 -15.74
CA THR A 84 -3.38 -51.26 -15.88
C THR A 84 -2.23 -52.14 -15.36
N SER A 85 -0.97 -51.73 -15.55
CA SER A 85 0.21 -52.44 -15.04
C SER A 85 0.36 -52.34 -13.51
N VAL A 86 0.01 -51.19 -12.92
CA VAL A 86 0.09 -50.95 -11.47
C VAL A 86 -0.95 -51.79 -10.71
N ALA A 87 -2.10 -52.07 -11.33
CA ALA A 87 -3.13 -52.93 -10.74
C ALA A 87 -2.68 -54.40 -10.58
N LEU A 88 -1.77 -54.89 -11.43
CA LEU A 88 -1.33 -56.29 -11.45
C LEU A 88 -0.21 -56.61 -10.44
N HIS A 89 0.46 -55.62 -9.86
CA HIS A 89 1.61 -55.84 -8.94
C HIS A 89 1.30 -55.80 -7.44
N LYS A 90 0.05 -55.56 -7.01
CA LYS A 90 -0.34 -55.56 -5.58
C LYS A 90 -0.56 -56.97 -4.98
N GLY A 91 0.27 -57.95 -5.36
CA GLY A 91 0.02 -59.37 -5.07
C GLY A 91 1.26 -60.24 -4.87
N SER A 92 2.24 -59.83 -4.05
CA SER A 92 3.18 -60.76 -3.40
C SER A 92 3.90 -60.13 -2.21
N THR A 93 4.15 -60.90 -1.16
CA THR A 93 4.88 -60.50 0.05
C THR A 93 6.14 -61.34 0.24
N ARG A 94 7.29 -60.69 0.56
CA ARG A 94 8.26 -61.07 1.63
C ARG A 94 9.71 -60.54 1.43
N ASN A 95 10.24 -60.05 2.55
CA ASN A 95 11.58 -60.25 3.15
C ASN A 95 12.91 -59.80 2.49
N ASP A 96 13.66 -59.08 3.35
CA ASP A 96 15.11 -59.13 3.65
C ASP A 96 16.16 -58.78 2.59
N VAL A 97 17.00 -57.77 2.88
CA VAL A 97 18.38 -57.91 3.42
C VAL A 97 19.09 -56.53 3.39
N VAL A 98 19.82 -56.21 4.48
CA VAL A 98 20.72 -55.04 4.59
C VAL A 98 22.16 -55.43 4.22
N PRO A 99 22.90 -54.56 3.51
CA PRO A 99 24.35 -54.47 3.71
C PRO A 99 24.82 -53.04 4.05
N GLN A 100 25.79 -52.96 4.96
CA GLN A 100 26.55 -51.74 5.31
C GLN A 100 28.05 -51.92 4.91
N PRO A 101 28.96 -50.95 5.11
CA PRO A 101 29.78 -50.43 4.02
C PRO A 101 31.23 -50.95 4.00
N HIS A 102 31.94 -50.64 2.91
CA HIS A 102 33.40 -50.75 2.83
C HIS A 102 34.05 -49.36 2.76
N GLN A 103 35.06 -49.15 3.60
CA GLN A 103 35.99 -48.01 3.53
C GLN A 103 37.17 -48.35 2.61
N GLU A 104 37.74 -47.36 1.93
CA GLU A 104 39.17 -47.37 1.59
C GLU A 104 39.81 -46.02 1.95
N HIS A 105 41.00 -46.11 2.55
CA HIS A 105 41.92 -45.02 2.87
C HIS A 105 42.86 -44.78 1.68
N ILE A 106 43.20 -43.51 1.38
CA ILE A 106 44.58 -43.12 1.01
C ILE A 106 44.92 -41.79 1.70
N GLN A 107 46.19 -41.66 2.09
CA GLN A 107 46.77 -40.65 2.97
C GLN A 107 47.47 -39.48 2.25
N ASP A 108 47.50 -38.36 2.96
CA ASP A 108 48.60 -37.42 3.23
C ASP A 108 49.37 -36.69 2.11
N GLY A 109 49.73 -35.45 2.45
CA GLY A 109 50.54 -34.52 1.68
C GLY A 109 50.71 -33.19 2.42
N GLU A 110 51.39 -33.22 3.57
CA GLU A 110 51.85 -32.00 4.26
C GLU A 110 52.94 -31.29 3.45
N ASP A 111 53.02 -29.96 3.53
CA ASP A 111 54.32 -29.29 3.68
C ASP A 111 54.22 -27.89 4.31
N THR A 112 55.36 -27.34 4.76
CA THR A 112 55.46 -26.25 5.77
C THR A 112 56.45 -25.12 5.35
N ALA A 113 56.73 -24.02 6.05
CA ALA A 113 56.46 -23.54 7.43
C ALA A 113 56.59 -21.99 7.53
N LEU A 114 56.61 -21.45 8.78
CA LEU A 114 57.23 -20.17 9.23
C LEU A 114 56.48 -18.84 8.88
N ALA A 115 55.86 -18.14 9.84
CA ALA A 115 56.43 -17.26 10.91
C ALA A 115 56.88 -15.87 10.37
N SER A 116 56.66 -14.70 11.00
CA SER A 116 56.19 -14.26 12.34
C SER A 116 55.55 -12.84 12.19
N LYS A 117 55.01 -12.08 13.17
CA LYS A 117 55.29 -11.95 14.62
C LYS A 117 54.20 -11.11 15.33
N ASP A 118 54.20 -11.23 16.67
CA ASP A 118 53.43 -10.57 17.76
C ASP A 118 53.22 -9.02 17.62
N THR A 119 52.28 -8.35 18.32
CA THR A 119 51.96 -8.44 19.77
C THR A 119 50.50 -8.22 20.20
N SER A 120 50.17 -8.78 21.37
CA SER A 120 48.88 -8.80 22.10
C SER A 120 48.53 -7.47 22.80
N ILE A 121 47.40 -7.32 23.50
CA ILE A 121 47.16 -7.75 24.90
C ILE A 121 45.65 -7.96 25.19
N ASN A 122 45.23 -9.24 25.38
CA ASN A 122 44.64 -9.87 26.58
C ASN A 122 44.05 -8.95 27.71
N ASP A 123 43.03 -9.28 28.53
CA ASP A 123 42.31 -10.55 28.81
C ASP A 123 41.09 -10.34 29.77
N ILE A 124 40.02 -11.17 29.64
CA ILE A 124 39.30 -11.94 30.72
C ILE A 124 38.51 -11.18 31.85
N PRO A 125 37.36 -11.66 32.41
CA PRO A 125 36.19 -12.37 31.87
C PRO A 125 34.84 -11.91 32.56
N ALA A 126 33.81 -12.78 32.61
CA ALA A 126 32.61 -12.63 33.45
C ALA A 126 32.53 -13.70 34.57
N SER A 127 31.89 -13.43 35.73
CA SER A 127 31.15 -14.42 36.55
C SER A 127 30.49 -13.90 37.86
N THR A 128 29.17 -14.12 38.01
CA THR A 128 28.39 -14.60 39.22
C THR A 128 28.39 -13.88 40.59
N CYS A 129 27.32 -14.14 41.38
CA CYS A 129 26.87 -13.37 42.56
C CYS A 129 27.07 -14.02 43.96
N SER A 130 26.87 -13.18 45.00
CA SER A 130 26.43 -13.51 46.39
C SER A 130 27.51 -13.93 47.43
N PRO A 131 27.22 -13.84 48.76
CA PRO A 131 26.71 -12.68 49.51
C PRO A 131 27.39 -12.47 50.90
N ASN A 132 27.39 -11.25 51.48
CA ASN A 132 27.15 -10.97 52.92
C ASN A 132 27.28 -9.49 53.34
N ASN A 133 26.53 -9.12 54.38
CA ASN A 133 26.42 -7.81 55.06
C ASN A 133 27.41 -7.74 56.27
N PRO A 134 27.52 -6.67 57.12
CA PRO A 134 26.73 -5.43 57.16
C PRO A 134 27.51 -4.09 57.40
N GLY A 135 26.82 -2.96 57.18
CA GLY A 135 27.02 -1.74 57.97
C GLY A 135 27.13 -0.42 57.19
N GLY A 136 26.30 0.57 57.55
CA GLY A 136 26.43 1.97 57.09
C GLY A 136 25.21 2.51 56.34
N VAL A 137 24.19 2.97 57.09
CA VAL A 137 23.08 3.73 56.51
C VAL A 137 23.44 5.21 56.50
N GLU A 138 23.62 5.80 55.31
CA GLU A 138 23.35 7.23 55.10
C GLU A 138 22.34 7.40 53.97
N ARG A 139 21.21 8.03 54.30
CA ARG A 139 20.17 8.41 53.34
C ARG A 139 20.55 9.76 52.74
N ASN A 140 20.98 9.80 51.48
CA ASN A 140 20.95 11.03 50.70
C ASN A 140 19.71 11.02 49.80
N ALA A 141 18.87 12.05 49.96
CA ALA A 141 17.62 12.19 49.23
C ALA A 141 17.87 12.61 47.77
N ILE A 142 17.12 12.01 46.85
CA ILE A 142 17.15 12.32 45.42
C ILE A 142 16.56 13.72 45.21
N ASN A 143 17.30 14.59 44.52
CA ASN A 143 16.95 15.99 44.34
C ASN A 143 16.79 16.31 42.84
N ALA A 144 15.63 15.96 42.26
CA ALA A 144 15.33 16.07 40.82
C ALA A 144 15.36 17.50 40.23
N SER A 145 15.76 18.49 41.02
CA SER A 145 15.92 19.90 40.62
C SER A 145 17.25 20.19 39.91
N SER A 146 18.30 19.38 40.14
CA SER A 146 19.65 19.67 39.62
C SER A 146 19.75 19.58 38.09
N ASP A 147 19.13 18.58 37.46
CA ASP A 147 19.29 18.30 36.02
C ASP A 147 18.59 19.31 35.10
N ILE A 148 17.69 20.11 35.66
CA ILE A 148 17.00 21.20 34.97
C ILE A 148 17.84 22.51 35.05
N SER A 149 18.84 22.60 35.92
CA SER A 149 19.57 23.85 36.22
C SER A 149 20.75 24.17 35.28
N GLY A 150 20.45 24.55 34.04
CA GLY A 150 21.47 25.02 33.08
C GLY A 150 22.07 26.40 33.42
N LYS A 151 23.37 26.49 33.70
CA LYS A 151 24.07 27.78 33.87
C LYS A 151 24.09 28.58 32.55
N GLY A 152 23.80 29.87 32.64
CA GLY A 152 23.43 30.71 31.49
C GLY A 152 24.52 30.94 30.44
N LYS A 153 24.20 30.59 29.19
CA LYS A 153 24.73 31.19 27.95
C LYS A 153 23.55 31.88 27.22
N GLN A 154 23.84 32.84 26.33
CA GLN A 154 22.83 33.56 25.54
C GLN A 154 22.06 32.59 24.61
N PRO A 155 20.73 32.75 24.43
CA PRO A 155 19.91 31.81 23.65
C PRO A 155 20.24 31.76 22.16
N ASP A 156 20.68 32.88 21.57
CA ASP A 156 20.98 32.99 20.14
C ASP A 156 22.17 32.11 19.68
N VAL A 157 22.99 31.61 20.62
CA VAL A 157 24.16 30.76 20.34
C VAL A 157 23.76 29.30 20.05
N PHE A 158 22.52 28.89 20.36
CA PHE A 158 22.07 27.51 20.23
C PHE A 158 21.15 27.26 19.03
N LEU A 159 20.63 28.32 18.39
CA LEU A 159 19.73 28.19 17.25
C LEU A 159 20.51 27.72 16.01
N PRO A 160 20.04 26.69 15.29
CA PRO A 160 20.60 26.32 14.00
C PRO A 160 20.34 27.42 12.95
N ASP A 161 21.13 27.45 11.88
CA ASP A 161 20.80 28.28 10.71
C ASP A 161 19.54 27.76 9.98
N THR A 162 19.02 28.57 9.05
CA THR A 162 17.81 28.25 8.27
C THR A 162 17.86 26.90 7.54
N GLN A 163 19.00 26.52 6.95
CA GLN A 163 19.13 25.25 6.22
C GLN A 163 19.13 24.08 7.20
N MET A 164 19.82 24.24 8.32
CA MET A 164 19.88 23.26 9.40
C MET A 164 18.52 23.05 10.08
N ILE A 165 17.75 24.13 10.32
CA ILE A 165 16.37 24.03 10.84
C ILE A 165 15.49 23.21 9.88
N CYS A 166 15.54 23.49 8.57
CA CYS A 166 14.79 22.74 7.57
C CYS A 166 15.18 21.25 7.56
N PHE A 167 16.48 20.95 7.61
CA PHE A 167 16.99 19.57 7.59
C PHE A 167 16.56 18.78 8.84
N LEU A 168 16.75 19.34 10.03
CA LEU A 168 16.39 18.68 11.30
C LEU A 168 14.87 18.48 11.42
N TRP A 169 14.08 19.45 10.95
CA TRP A 169 12.62 19.31 10.89
C TRP A 169 12.18 18.22 9.90
N TRP A 170 12.78 18.18 8.70
CA TRP A 170 12.54 17.09 7.73
C TRP A 170 12.91 15.72 8.32
N LYS A 171 14.06 15.59 8.97
CA LYS A 171 14.52 14.34 9.59
C LYS A 171 13.59 13.89 10.72
N TYR A 172 13.06 14.83 11.51
CA TYR A 172 12.02 14.55 12.51
C TYR A 172 10.76 14.01 11.84
N LEU A 173 10.25 14.64 10.78
CA LEU A 173 9.05 14.18 10.07
C LEU A 173 9.22 12.83 9.36
N GLU A 174 10.42 12.52 8.86
CA GLU A 174 10.69 11.26 8.17
C GLU A 174 10.80 10.06 9.14
N VAL A 175 11.42 10.26 10.32
CA VAL A 175 11.85 9.15 11.18
C VAL A 175 11.18 9.15 12.57
N VAL A 176 10.93 10.33 13.15
CA VAL A 176 10.48 10.45 14.54
C VAL A 176 8.95 10.59 14.61
N ASP A 177 8.38 11.56 13.89
CA ASP A 177 6.95 11.86 13.90
C ASP A 177 6.04 10.64 13.62
N PRO A 178 6.35 9.74 12.65
CA PRO A 178 5.49 8.57 12.35
C PRO A 178 5.38 7.56 13.51
N VAL A 179 6.29 7.61 14.47
CA VAL A 179 6.33 6.74 15.66
C VAL A 179 5.94 7.51 16.93
N LEU A 180 6.23 8.81 16.98
CA LEU A 180 6.09 9.67 18.15
C LEU A 180 5.05 10.78 17.92
N LYS A 181 3.78 10.39 17.75
CA LYS A 181 2.67 11.27 17.37
C LYS A 181 2.15 12.20 18.46
N VAL A 182 3.04 12.96 19.10
CA VAL A 182 2.68 13.92 20.17
C VAL A 182 2.50 15.36 19.68
N ILE A 183 2.86 15.67 18.43
CA ILE A 183 2.67 16.99 17.82
C ILE A 183 1.56 16.98 16.76
N HIS A 184 1.23 18.17 16.25
CA HIS A 184 0.39 18.36 15.08
C HIS A 184 1.23 18.99 13.97
N THR A 185 1.61 18.19 12.97
CA THR A 185 2.62 18.57 11.97
C THR A 185 2.29 19.85 11.19
N PRO A 186 1.04 20.10 10.73
CA PRO A 186 0.66 21.38 10.12
C PRO A 186 0.82 22.60 11.04
N THR A 187 0.59 22.46 12.35
CA THR A 187 0.78 23.56 13.32
C THR A 187 2.27 23.83 13.55
N ILE A 188 3.08 22.77 13.70
CA ILE A 188 4.52 22.92 13.95
C ILE A 188 5.26 23.35 12.68
N GLN A 189 4.84 22.94 11.49
CA GLN A 189 5.34 23.47 10.21
C GLN A 189 5.20 25.00 10.13
N LYS A 190 4.05 25.56 10.56
CA LYS A 190 3.83 27.02 10.64
C LYS A 190 4.80 27.69 11.63
N LEU A 191 5.09 27.04 12.75
CA LEU A 191 6.06 27.50 13.74
C LEU A 191 7.50 27.51 13.19
N VAL A 192 7.91 26.41 12.57
CA VAL A 192 9.25 26.23 11.94
C VAL A 192 9.47 27.27 10.84
N VAL A 193 8.50 27.49 9.95
CA VAL A 193 8.56 28.53 8.91
C VAL A 193 8.62 29.94 9.53
N GLY A 194 7.90 30.17 10.63
CA GLY A 194 7.95 31.42 11.39
C GLY A 194 9.34 31.70 12.01
N ALA A 195 10.01 30.67 12.51
CA ALA A 195 11.37 30.74 13.06
C ALA A 195 12.41 31.02 11.94
N ILE A 196 12.30 30.32 10.81
CA ILE A 196 13.18 30.40 9.63
C ILE A 196 13.36 31.82 9.09
N GLY A 197 12.39 32.72 9.29
CA GLY A 197 12.47 34.11 8.83
C GLY A 197 13.05 35.12 9.82
N GLY A 198 13.32 34.75 11.08
CA GLY A 198 13.81 35.67 12.13
C GLY A 198 12.84 36.81 12.53
N ARG A 199 11.61 36.82 11.99
CA ARG A 199 10.62 37.90 12.17
C ARG A 199 9.65 37.70 13.33
N ARG A 200 9.64 36.51 13.97
CA ARG A 200 8.78 36.16 15.11
C ARG A 200 9.63 35.85 16.33
N ARG A 201 9.31 36.49 17.46
CA ARG A 201 9.84 36.11 18.77
C ARG A 201 9.11 34.86 19.25
N LEU A 202 9.84 33.76 19.46
CA LEU A 202 9.30 32.50 19.94
C LEU A 202 8.86 32.62 21.42
N THR A 203 7.81 31.89 21.80
CA THR A 203 7.47 31.66 23.22
C THR A 203 8.43 30.64 23.86
N ILE A 204 8.36 30.49 25.18
CA ILE A 204 9.20 29.50 25.89
C ILE A 204 8.80 28.08 25.49
N GLY A 205 7.49 27.76 25.43
CA GLY A 205 7.01 26.45 24.97
C GLY A 205 7.34 26.16 23.51
N GLU A 206 7.20 27.14 22.62
CA GLU A 206 7.65 27.04 21.22
C GLU A 206 9.15 26.73 21.11
N SER A 207 9.96 27.40 21.95
CA SER A 207 11.41 27.18 21.99
C SER A 207 11.76 25.79 22.52
N CYS A 208 11.14 25.35 23.62
CA CYS A 208 11.28 23.98 24.11
C CYS A 208 10.95 22.96 23.01
N LEU A 209 9.83 23.14 22.31
CA LEU A 209 9.38 22.19 21.30
C LEU A 209 10.36 22.10 20.13
N LEU A 210 10.81 23.22 19.57
CA LEU A 210 11.81 23.23 18.50
C LEU A 210 13.13 22.58 18.93
N PHE A 211 13.66 22.88 20.13
CA PHE A 211 14.89 22.26 20.60
C PHE A 211 14.75 20.77 20.89
N SER A 212 13.57 20.29 21.33
CA SER A 212 13.30 18.85 21.48
C SER A 212 13.23 18.11 20.14
N ILE A 213 12.68 18.76 19.11
CA ILE A 213 12.63 18.28 17.72
C ILE A 213 14.06 18.15 17.16
N TYR A 214 14.89 19.18 17.32
CA TYR A 214 16.29 19.16 16.88
C TYR A 214 17.10 18.07 17.58
N TYR A 215 16.94 17.93 18.90
CA TYR A 215 17.58 16.85 19.66
C TYR A 215 17.15 15.46 19.17
N ALA A 216 15.84 15.21 19.05
CA ALA A 216 15.32 13.93 18.59
C ALA A 216 15.76 13.57 17.15
N ALA A 217 15.81 14.55 16.26
CA ALA A 217 16.33 14.38 14.90
C ALA A 217 17.80 13.95 14.88
N VAL A 218 18.65 14.53 15.75
CA VAL A 218 20.08 14.14 15.85
C VAL A 218 20.27 12.78 16.53
N VAL A 219 19.41 12.44 17.52
CA VAL A 219 19.45 11.12 18.18
C VAL A 219 19.32 9.99 17.16
N VAL A 220 18.39 10.10 16.20
CA VAL A 220 18.15 9.07 15.17
C VAL A 220 19.14 9.11 13.99
N MET A 221 20.10 10.04 13.98
CA MET A 221 21.16 10.09 12.96
C MET A 221 22.41 9.32 13.39
N SER A 222 23.10 8.72 12.41
CA SER A 222 24.42 8.14 12.65
C SER A 222 25.53 9.22 12.67
N ALA A 223 26.66 8.94 13.32
CA ALA A 223 27.78 9.90 13.35
C ALA A 223 28.32 10.26 11.96
N ALA A 224 28.33 9.29 11.03
CA ALA A 224 28.72 9.51 9.63
C ALA A 224 27.69 10.36 8.86
N GLU A 225 26.40 10.23 9.19
CA GLU A 225 25.33 11.03 8.59
C GLU A 225 25.39 12.49 9.08
N CYS A 226 25.60 12.72 10.39
CA CYS A 226 25.83 14.06 10.92
C CYS A 226 27.03 14.73 10.23
N TYR A 227 28.19 14.05 10.17
CA TYR A 227 29.37 14.64 9.55
C TYR A 227 29.17 14.93 8.04
N LYS A 228 28.38 14.10 7.34
CA LYS A 228 28.14 14.24 5.90
C LYS A 228 27.11 15.32 5.53
N GLU A 229 26.02 15.44 6.28
CA GLU A 229 24.89 16.33 5.93
C GLU A 229 24.87 17.61 6.78
N ILE A 230 25.61 17.66 7.91
CA ILE A 230 25.67 18.80 8.85
C ILE A 230 27.10 19.36 9.01
N GLU A 231 28.15 18.63 8.60
CA GLU A 231 29.57 19.00 8.79
C GLU A 231 30.00 19.16 10.27
N GLU A 232 29.18 18.68 11.22
CA GLU A 232 29.51 18.63 12.65
C GLU A 232 29.43 17.22 13.23
N GLU A 233 30.17 16.98 14.31
CA GLU A 233 30.12 15.71 15.03
C GLU A 233 28.82 15.55 15.83
N ARG A 234 28.21 14.35 15.74
CA ARG A 234 26.94 14.00 16.42
C ARG A 234 26.93 14.37 17.91
N HIS A 235 28.05 14.17 18.62
CA HIS A 235 28.12 14.43 20.06
C HIS A 235 27.98 15.94 20.39
N VAL A 236 28.58 16.81 19.58
CA VAL A 236 28.47 18.28 19.71
C VAL A 236 27.03 18.74 19.46
N LEU A 237 26.37 18.17 18.44
CA LEU A 237 24.98 18.49 18.10
C LEU A 237 24.00 18.06 19.21
N LEU A 238 24.19 16.86 19.79
CA LEU A 238 23.41 16.40 20.93
C LEU A 238 23.59 17.31 22.15
N GLU A 239 24.84 17.62 22.53
CA GLU A 239 25.12 18.54 23.65
C GLU A 239 24.49 19.92 23.42
N ARG A 240 24.61 20.47 22.20
CA ARG A 240 24.05 21.76 21.80
C ARG A 240 22.53 21.81 21.98
N TYR A 241 21.79 20.87 21.38
CA TYR A 241 20.33 20.88 21.43
C TYR A 241 19.77 20.45 22.78
N GLN A 242 20.44 19.53 23.48
CA GLN A 242 20.11 19.19 24.87
C GLN A 242 20.30 20.41 25.80
N THR A 243 21.40 21.16 25.64
CA THR A 243 21.67 22.37 26.44
C THR A 243 20.65 23.47 26.14
N GLY A 244 20.32 23.70 24.86
CA GLY A 244 19.27 24.65 24.45
C GLY A 244 17.91 24.28 25.04
N LEU A 245 17.51 23.02 24.98
CA LEU A 245 16.28 22.55 25.59
C LEU A 245 16.26 22.73 27.11
N LYS A 246 17.32 22.28 27.81
CA LYS A 246 17.45 22.46 29.28
C LYS A 246 17.34 23.93 29.68
N HIS A 247 17.94 24.84 28.90
CA HIS A 247 17.81 26.29 29.12
C HIS A 247 16.35 26.76 29.08
N PHE A 248 15.57 26.40 28.05
CA PHE A 248 14.16 26.83 27.96
C PHE A 248 13.25 26.11 28.98
N LEU A 249 13.46 24.82 29.24
CA LEU A 249 12.75 24.08 30.30
C LEU A 249 12.94 24.74 31.67
N SER A 250 14.18 25.14 32.03
CA SER A 250 14.48 25.83 33.29
C SER A 250 13.74 27.16 33.47
N ARG A 251 13.34 27.79 32.36
CA ARG A 251 12.64 29.08 32.32
C ARG A 251 11.12 28.94 32.13
N SER A 252 10.64 27.71 31.96
CA SER A 252 9.22 27.41 31.70
C SER A 252 8.38 27.26 32.96
N ASP A 253 9.01 27.28 34.15
CA ASP A 253 8.43 26.88 35.44
C ASP A 253 7.73 25.51 35.33
N PHE A 254 8.47 24.51 34.84
CA PHE A 254 7.95 23.19 34.42
C PHE A 254 6.97 22.54 35.41
N MET A 255 7.19 22.67 36.72
CA MET A 255 6.30 22.06 37.72
C MET A 255 4.92 22.72 37.83
N GLU A 256 4.79 23.97 37.37
CA GLU A 256 3.58 24.82 37.42
C GLU A 256 2.92 24.99 36.04
N THR A 257 3.71 25.01 34.96
CA THR A 257 3.34 25.46 33.60
C THR A 257 2.07 24.83 32.99
N THR A 258 1.13 25.68 32.56
CA THR A 258 -0.09 25.24 31.86
C THR A 258 0.11 25.00 30.36
N ASP A 259 1.32 25.25 29.83
CA ASP A 259 1.63 25.14 28.40
C ASP A 259 1.83 23.67 27.98
N LEU A 260 0.97 23.20 27.07
CA LEU A 260 1.03 21.84 26.52
C LEU A 260 2.31 21.62 25.70
N ALA A 261 2.83 22.66 25.02
CA ALA A 261 4.04 22.56 24.20
C ALA A 261 5.28 22.24 25.04
N VAL A 262 5.32 22.70 26.30
CA VAL A 262 6.40 22.37 27.24
C VAL A 262 6.36 20.89 27.61
N LEU A 263 5.17 20.31 27.85
CA LEU A 263 5.05 18.87 28.13
C LEU A 263 5.31 18.02 26.88
N GLN A 264 4.83 18.43 25.70
CA GLN A 264 5.15 17.77 24.43
C GLN A 264 6.66 17.71 24.20
N ALA A 265 7.36 18.85 24.38
CA ALA A 265 8.81 18.92 24.26
C ALA A 265 9.54 18.01 25.25
N PHE A 266 9.06 17.93 26.49
CA PHE A 266 9.63 17.07 27.52
C PHE A 266 9.43 15.59 27.20
N VAL A 267 8.26 15.18 26.70
CA VAL A 267 8.00 13.79 26.29
C VAL A 267 8.83 13.39 25.07
N ILE A 268 9.00 14.29 24.09
CA ILE A 268 9.92 14.07 22.96
C ILE A 268 11.35 13.85 23.46
N TYR A 269 11.81 14.70 24.38
CA TYR A 269 13.14 14.64 24.96
C TYR A 269 13.41 13.35 25.74
N LEU A 270 12.47 12.90 26.59
CA LEU A 270 12.61 11.64 27.32
C LEU A 270 12.55 10.42 26.37
N THR A 271 11.64 10.43 25.40
CA THR A 271 11.49 9.32 24.44
C THR A 271 12.74 9.16 23.57
N ALA A 272 13.28 10.26 23.03
CA ALA A 272 14.55 10.25 22.30
C ALA A 272 15.73 9.94 23.23
N GLY A 273 15.69 10.43 24.48
CA GLY A 273 16.71 10.22 25.50
C GLY A 273 17.01 8.75 25.81
N ARG A 274 16.03 7.84 25.66
CA ARG A 274 16.24 6.38 25.78
C ARG A 274 17.26 5.82 24.78
N TYR A 275 17.54 6.54 23.70
CA TYR A 275 18.49 6.15 22.64
C TYR A 275 19.78 7.00 22.63
N ASP A 276 20.00 7.82 23.66
CA ASP A 276 21.20 8.62 23.84
C ASP A 276 21.93 8.19 25.14
N ALA A 277 23.13 7.64 25.00
CA ALA A 277 23.94 7.22 26.14
C ALA A 277 24.34 8.37 27.08
N ASN A 278 24.27 9.62 26.61
CA ASN A 278 24.47 10.84 27.41
C ASN A 278 23.16 11.64 27.57
N GLY A 279 22.02 10.96 27.46
CA GLY A 279 20.68 11.51 27.57
C GLY A 279 20.28 11.92 29.00
N PRO A 280 19.01 12.31 29.21
CA PRO A 280 18.44 12.51 30.55
C PRO A 280 18.35 11.20 31.35
N ASP A 281 18.24 11.31 32.68
CA ASP A 281 17.70 10.23 33.51
C ASP A 281 16.22 10.02 33.20
N VAL A 282 15.93 9.23 32.16
CA VAL A 282 14.55 8.93 31.73
C VAL A 282 13.75 8.28 32.86
N HIS A 283 14.37 7.44 33.69
CA HIS A 283 13.70 6.77 34.79
C HIS A 283 13.24 7.76 35.87
N GLY A 284 14.15 8.60 36.38
CA GLY A 284 13.80 9.63 37.36
C GLY A 284 12.86 10.71 36.81
N MET A 285 12.98 11.05 35.52
CA MET A 285 12.20 12.13 34.91
C MET A 285 10.80 11.71 34.40
N THR A 286 10.55 10.43 34.12
CA THR A 286 9.23 9.98 33.63
C THR A 286 8.11 10.26 34.64
N GLY A 287 8.39 10.10 35.94
CA GLY A 287 7.45 10.48 37.01
C GLY A 287 7.09 11.97 37.02
N LEU A 288 7.99 12.85 36.56
CA LEU A 288 7.71 14.28 36.39
C LEU A 288 6.78 14.54 35.20
N ALA A 289 6.95 13.80 34.10
CA ALA A 289 6.07 13.88 32.93
C ALA A 289 4.64 13.43 33.30
N VAL A 290 4.51 12.28 33.97
CA VAL A 290 3.23 11.75 34.48
C VAL A 290 2.58 12.73 35.46
N GLY A 291 3.33 13.23 36.46
CA GLY A 291 2.83 14.20 37.43
C GLY A 291 2.33 15.50 36.78
N ARG A 292 3.05 16.01 35.77
CA ARG A 292 2.63 17.21 35.02
C ARG A 292 1.41 16.94 34.12
N ALA A 293 1.34 15.78 33.47
CA ALA A 293 0.21 15.37 32.66
C ALA A 293 -1.09 15.26 33.50
N ILE A 294 -1.00 14.67 34.69
CA ILE A 294 -2.11 14.61 35.65
C ILE A 294 -2.52 16.02 36.13
N LYS A 295 -1.56 16.90 36.46
CA LYS A 295 -1.85 18.31 36.80
C LYS A 295 -2.54 19.08 35.65
N LEU A 296 -2.21 18.77 34.40
CA LEU A 296 -2.86 19.34 33.20
C LEU A 296 -4.20 18.65 32.87
N GLY A 297 -4.57 17.58 33.58
CA GLY A 297 -5.80 16.82 33.38
C GLY A 297 -5.77 15.85 32.19
N LEU A 298 -4.60 15.48 31.66
CA LEU A 298 -4.48 14.57 30.52
C LEU A 298 -4.93 13.12 30.83
N ASN A 299 -5.01 12.74 32.10
CA ASN A 299 -5.56 11.47 32.55
C ASN A 299 -7.10 11.44 32.56
N ARG A 300 -7.76 12.52 32.13
CA ARG A 300 -9.20 12.60 31.95
C ARG A 300 -9.49 12.92 30.48
N ASP A 301 -10.45 12.22 29.89
CA ASP A 301 -10.78 12.46 28.49
C ASP A 301 -11.31 13.88 28.26
N GLY A 302 -10.82 14.52 27.20
CA GLY A 302 -11.16 15.90 26.88
C GLY A 302 -12.64 16.12 26.56
N GLU A 303 -13.34 15.09 26.04
CA GLU A 303 -14.80 15.17 25.81
C GLU A 303 -15.57 15.36 27.12
N VAL A 304 -15.16 14.64 28.18
CA VAL A 304 -15.80 14.69 29.50
C VAL A 304 -15.55 16.03 30.20
N THR A 305 -14.47 16.72 29.82
CA THR A 305 -14.06 18.00 30.40
C THR A 305 -14.39 19.22 29.52
N GLY A 306 -15.09 19.01 28.39
CA GLY A 306 -15.56 20.08 27.50
C GLY A 306 -14.46 20.73 26.65
N ILE A 307 -13.33 20.04 26.44
CA ILE A 307 -12.22 20.54 25.62
C ILE A 307 -12.59 20.35 24.12
N PRO A 308 -12.34 21.36 23.25
CA PRO A 308 -12.61 21.23 21.81
C PRO A 308 -11.93 19.98 21.20
N PRO A 309 -12.50 19.36 20.15
CA PRO A 309 -12.02 18.08 19.62
C PRO A 309 -10.52 18.05 19.28
N PHE A 310 -9.97 19.11 18.69
CA PHE A 310 -8.53 19.25 18.43
C PHE A 310 -7.70 19.16 19.71
N GLY A 311 -8.06 19.97 20.71
CA GLY A 311 -7.38 20.01 22.00
C GLY A 311 -7.49 18.68 22.76
N THR A 312 -8.62 17.98 22.62
CA THR A 312 -8.82 16.64 23.18
C THR A 312 -7.92 15.61 22.49
N GLU A 313 -7.88 15.59 21.17
CA GLU A 313 -7.07 14.63 20.42
C GLU A 313 -5.57 14.81 20.70
N MET A 314 -5.09 16.06 20.71
CA MET A 314 -3.71 16.36 21.09
C MET A 314 -3.37 15.93 22.53
N ARG A 315 -4.35 15.96 23.44
CA ARG A 315 -4.20 15.47 24.82
C ARG A 315 -4.23 13.95 24.91
N ARG A 316 -5.06 13.25 24.13
CA ARG A 316 -5.06 11.78 24.03
C ARG A 316 -3.71 11.27 23.52
N ARG A 317 -3.26 11.82 22.39
CA ARG A 317 -1.96 11.53 21.78
C ARG A 317 -0.82 11.66 22.78
N LEU A 318 -0.74 12.79 23.49
CA LEU A 318 0.30 13.02 24.49
C LEU A 318 0.16 12.13 25.72
N TRP A 319 -1.05 11.86 26.21
CA TRP A 319 -1.29 10.96 27.34
C TRP A 319 -0.83 9.53 27.04
N TRP A 320 -1.27 8.97 25.92
CA TRP A 320 -0.93 7.59 25.57
C TRP A 320 0.56 7.42 25.27
N GLN A 321 1.24 8.43 24.72
CA GLN A 321 2.71 8.39 24.62
C GLN A 321 3.39 8.39 26.00
N ILE A 322 2.86 9.12 26.99
CA ILE A 322 3.38 9.09 28.36
C ILE A 322 3.17 7.71 28.99
N CYS A 323 2.02 7.07 28.79
CA CYS A 323 1.79 5.69 29.22
C CYS A 323 2.78 4.70 28.54
N THR A 324 3.02 4.85 27.23
CA THR A 324 4.00 4.02 26.51
C THR A 324 5.42 4.23 27.05
N LEU A 325 5.82 5.48 27.29
CA LEU A 325 7.12 5.82 27.86
C LEU A 325 7.29 5.25 29.27
N ASP A 326 6.27 5.32 30.12
CA ASP A 326 6.25 4.77 31.48
C ASP A 326 6.41 3.24 31.47
N VAL A 327 5.63 2.52 30.66
CA VAL A 327 5.74 1.06 30.51
C VAL A 327 7.13 0.65 29.99
N GLN A 328 7.64 1.33 28.97
CA GLN A 328 8.96 1.03 28.40
C GLN A 328 10.10 1.32 29.41
N THR A 329 10.01 2.43 30.14
CA THR A 329 11.00 2.81 31.15
C THR A 329 10.99 1.84 32.33
N ALA A 330 9.82 1.36 32.74
CA ALA A 330 9.66 0.33 33.77
C ALA A 330 10.24 -1.02 33.33
N GLN A 331 10.02 -1.41 32.06
CA GLN A 331 10.64 -2.61 31.48
C GLN A 331 12.18 -2.53 31.47
N ASP A 332 12.75 -1.40 31.04
CA ASP A 332 14.20 -1.18 31.01
C ASP A 332 14.83 -1.33 32.42
N HIS A 333 14.10 -0.93 33.47
CA HIS A 333 14.59 -0.89 34.86
C HIS A 333 14.09 -2.04 35.74
N LYS A 334 13.26 -2.95 35.20
CA LYS A 334 12.61 -4.06 35.94
C LYS A 334 11.79 -3.59 37.13
N SER A 335 11.10 -2.47 36.98
CA SER A 335 10.13 -1.90 37.92
C SER A 335 8.70 -2.03 37.38
N ASP A 336 7.72 -1.65 38.20
CA ASP A 336 6.33 -1.49 37.75
C ASP A 336 6.11 -0.09 37.15
N PRO A 337 5.26 0.07 36.10
CA PRO A 337 4.84 1.38 35.60
C PRO A 337 4.12 2.19 36.69
N CYS A 338 4.29 3.52 36.69
CA CYS A 338 3.63 4.38 37.68
C CYS A 338 2.19 4.79 37.31
N VAL A 339 1.79 4.65 36.04
CA VAL A 339 0.41 4.87 35.58
C VAL A 339 -0.40 3.58 35.63
N LEU A 340 -1.33 3.49 36.58
CA LEU A 340 -2.30 2.40 36.65
C LEU A 340 -3.45 2.62 35.63
N GLU A 341 -3.89 1.57 34.95
CA GLU A 341 -5.02 1.63 34.01
C GLU A 341 -6.31 2.20 34.66
N SER A 342 -6.56 1.86 35.92
CA SER A 342 -7.69 2.37 36.71
C SER A 342 -7.57 3.85 37.14
N SER A 343 -6.46 4.53 36.84
CA SER A 343 -6.19 5.92 37.24
C SER A 343 -6.56 6.97 36.19
N PHE A 344 -6.98 6.54 34.99
CA PHE A 344 -7.36 7.43 33.89
C PHE A 344 -8.61 6.93 33.15
N ASN A 345 -9.23 7.82 32.37
CA ASN A 345 -10.33 7.45 31.46
C ASN A 345 -10.18 8.03 30.03
N THR A 346 -9.00 8.57 29.73
CA THR A 346 -8.61 9.11 28.43
C THR A 346 -8.69 8.02 27.36
N LYS A 347 -9.55 8.21 26.35
CA LYS A 347 -9.72 7.24 25.25
C LYS A 347 -8.44 7.16 24.43
N LEU A 348 -8.28 6.06 23.69
CA LEU A 348 -7.21 5.93 22.69
C LEU A 348 -7.26 7.09 21.67
N PRO A 349 -6.11 7.53 21.13
CA PRO A 349 -6.08 8.54 20.07
C PRO A 349 -6.86 8.06 18.85
N ALA A 350 -7.51 8.98 18.13
CA ALA A 350 -8.17 8.64 16.88
C ALA A 350 -7.13 8.33 15.80
N ASN A 351 -7.35 7.27 15.01
CA ASN A 351 -6.50 6.97 13.87
C ASN A 351 -6.90 7.85 12.68
N ILE A 352 -6.41 9.08 12.70
CA ILE A 352 -6.70 10.14 11.73
C ILE A 352 -5.39 10.82 11.34
N SER A 353 -5.26 11.17 10.06
CA SER A 353 -4.16 12.00 9.58
C SER A 353 -4.25 13.40 10.17
N ASP A 354 -3.10 14.02 10.45
CA ASP A 354 -3.01 15.42 10.87
C ASP A 354 -3.66 16.39 9.86
N VAL A 355 -3.76 16.03 8.58
CA VAL A 355 -4.50 16.84 7.58
C VAL A 355 -5.97 17.02 7.97
N GLY A 356 -6.58 16.03 8.65
CA GLY A 356 -7.96 16.08 9.12
C GLY A 356 -8.16 16.79 10.46
N LEU A 357 -7.11 17.39 11.04
CA LEU A 357 -7.15 18.09 12.32
C LEU A 357 -6.98 19.60 12.13
N ASP A 358 -8.03 20.36 12.47
CA ASP A 358 -8.02 21.83 12.50
C ASP A 358 -8.19 22.31 13.95
N SER A 359 -7.43 23.32 14.36
CA SER A 359 -7.60 23.97 15.68
C SER A 359 -9.03 24.47 15.95
N ASP A 360 -9.78 24.85 14.91
CA ASP A 360 -11.12 25.44 15.02
C ASP A 360 -12.26 24.41 14.80
N MET A 361 -11.93 23.11 14.73
CA MET A 361 -12.90 22.04 14.49
C MET A 361 -13.96 21.91 15.61
N SER A 362 -15.24 21.76 15.22
CA SER A 362 -16.37 21.59 16.14
C SER A 362 -16.87 20.15 16.28
N LYS A 363 -16.36 19.21 15.47
CA LYS A 363 -16.69 17.78 15.48
C LYS A 363 -15.43 16.96 15.22
N TYR A 364 -15.36 15.75 15.77
CA TYR A 364 -14.27 14.81 15.45
C TYR A 364 -14.38 14.31 14.00
N PRO A 365 -13.26 14.07 13.29
CA PRO A 365 -13.25 13.31 12.06
C PRO A 365 -13.49 11.83 12.42
N THR A 366 -13.93 11.04 11.44
CA THR A 366 -14.13 9.61 11.68
C THR A 366 -12.76 8.92 11.76
N SER A 367 -12.49 8.19 12.85
CA SER A 367 -11.28 7.36 12.97
C SER A 367 -11.25 6.32 11.85
N ARG A 368 -10.16 6.25 11.09
CA ARG A 368 -9.95 5.28 10.02
C ARG A 368 -9.45 3.95 10.62
N ASN A 369 -9.62 2.83 9.91
CA ASN A 369 -9.13 1.51 10.36
C ASN A 369 -7.77 1.11 9.72
N GLU A 370 -7.11 2.05 9.05
CA GLU A 370 -5.96 1.83 8.16
C GLU A 370 -4.74 2.70 8.52
N ARG A 371 -3.55 2.36 8.02
CA ARG A 371 -2.34 3.19 8.24
C ARG A 371 -2.44 4.55 7.53
N THR A 372 -2.54 5.61 8.32
CA THR A 372 -2.91 6.96 7.88
C THR A 372 -1.79 7.80 7.24
N GLU A 373 -0.50 7.45 7.40
CA GLU A 373 0.59 8.39 7.05
C GLU A 373 1.65 7.92 6.03
N ILE A 374 1.81 6.62 5.77
CA ILE A 374 2.90 6.11 4.90
C ILE A 374 2.40 5.87 3.46
N ASN A 375 1.59 6.78 2.90
CA ASN A 375 0.90 6.57 1.63
C ASN A 375 0.69 7.86 0.80
N ASN A 376 1.62 8.13 -0.13
CA ASN A 376 1.62 9.36 -0.93
C ASN A 376 1.19 9.14 -2.40
N ILE A 377 -0.11 9.29 -2.72
CA ILE A 377 -0.63 9.23 -4.11
C ILE A 377 -0.05 10.36 -4.99
N ASP A 378 0.30 11.50 -4.40
CA ASP A 378 0.93 12.61 -5.14
C ASP A 378 2.33 12.26 -5.63
N SER A 379 3.01 11.26 -5.04
CA SER A 379 4.29 10.78 -5.57
C SER A 379 4.14 10.15 -6.96
N ASP A 380 3.06 9.40 -7.17
CA ASP A 380 2.72 8.80 -8.47
C ASP A 380 2.30 9.88 -9.47
N ARG A 381 1.44 10.82 -9.07
CA ARG A 381 1.01 11.96 -9.91
C ARG A 381 2.17 12.82 -10.41
N GLN A 382 3.26 12.94 -9.65
CA GLN A 382 4.43 13.75 -9.99
C GLN A 382 5.26 13.21 -11.16
N TYR A 383 5.29 11.90 -11.40
CA TYR A 383 5.93 11.33 -12.58
C TYR A 383 4.94 10.93 -13.67
N SER A 384 3.68 10.64 -13.32
CA SER A 384 2.61 10.39 -14.28
C SER A 384 2.26 11.61 -15.13
N GLY A 385 2.11 12.80 -14.53
CA GLY A 385 1.75 14.03 -15.25
C GLY A 385 2.68 14.38 -16.42
N PRO A 386 4.00 14.43 -16.22
CA PRO A 386 4.98 14.65 -17.29
C PRO A 386 4.97 13.54 -18.34
N ALA A 387 4.77 12.29 -17.92
CA ALA A 387 4.73 11.13 -18.81
C ALA A 387 3.50 11.18 -19.74
N HIS A 388 2.32 11.49 -19.20
CA HIS A 388 1.09 11.70 -19.96
C HIS A 388 1.21 12.85 -20.98
N LEU A 389 1.77 14.00 -20.57
CA LEU A 389 1.96 15.14 -21.48
C LEU A 389 2.91 14.79 -22.63
N ALA A 390 4.00 14.06 -22.32
CA ALA A 390 4.95 13.52 -23.29
C ALA A 390 4.44 12.29 -24.09
N GLY A 391 3.13 11.99 -24.02
CA GLY A 391 2.50 10.92 -24.79
C GLY A 391 2.94 9.50 -24.43
N LYS A 392 3.48 9.27 -23.22
CA LYS A 392 3.83 7.93 -22.75
C LYS A 392 2.55 7.17 -22.40
N ARG A 393 2.39 5.99 -23.00
CA ARG A 393 1.25 5.09 -22.73
C ARG A 393 1.46 4.23 -21.48
N VAL A 394 2.71 3.87 -21.18
CA VAL A 394 3.07 2.96 -20.09
C VAL A 394 3.81 3.76 -19.03
N ILE A 395 3.25 3.77 -17.82
CA ILE A 395 3.79 4.41 -16.62
C ILE A 395 3.95 3.32 -15.57
N SER A 396 5.20 2.97 -15.27
CA SER A 396 5.54 1.77 -14.49
C SER A 396 6.06 2.10 -13.10
N SER A 397 5.57 1.39 -12.08
CA SER A 397 6.09 1.46 -10.70
C SER A 397 6.55 0.09 -10.18
N LYS A 398 7.52 0.09 -9.25
CA LYS A 398 7.86 -1.07 -8.41
C LYS A 398 6.89 -1.06 -7.23
N SER A 399 6.08 -2.10 -7.08
CA SER A 399 5.00 -2.11 -6.10
C SER A 399 5.00 -3.36 -5.22
N GLY A 400 4.47 -3.24 -4.01
CA GLY A 400 4.37 -4.36 -3.07
C GLY A 400 5.63 -4.60 -2.20
N ALA A 401 6.56 -3.64 -2.11
CA ALA A 401 7.74 -3.73 -1.25
C ALA A 401 7.52 -3.04 0.11
N GLU A 402 7.13 -3.79 1.13
CA GLU A 402 6.98 -3.33 2.50
C GLU A 402 8.14 -3.80 3.39
N ILE A 403 8.64 -2.92 4.25
CA ILE A 403 9.74 -3.21 5.18
C ILE A 403 9.18 -4.04 6.37
N MET A 404 9.97 -4.98 6.89
CA MET A 404 9.64 -5.93 7.98
C MET A 404 8.49 -6.92 7.70
N LYS A 405 8.11 -7.13 6.43
CA LYS A 405 6.89 -7.87 6.03
C LYS A 405 7.15 -9.14 5.20
N ALA A 406 8.36 -9.71 5.20
CA ALA A 406 8.68 -10.90 4.41
C ALA A 406 7.75 -12.09 4.75
N TYR A 407 7.14 -12.68 3.71
CA TYR A 407 6.19 -13.78 3.83
C TYR A 407 4.94 -13.49 4.68
N GLN A 408 4.63 -12.22 4.97
CA GLN A 408 3.48 -11.84 5.78
C GLN A 408 2.42 -11.03 5.02
N LYS A 409 2.78 -10.45 3.87
CA LYS A 409 1.90 -9.54 3.14
C LYS A 409 0.72 -10.29 2.54
N THR A 410 -0.48 -9.72 2.65
CA THR A 410 -1.67 -10.35 2.07
C THR A 410 -1.98 -9.82 0.67
N ILE A 411 -2.73 -10.58 -0.16
CA ILE A 411 -3.19 -10.08 -1.45
C ILE A 411 -4.10 -8.84 -1.28
N PRO A 412 -5.03 -8.76 -0.31
CA PRO A 412 -5.72 -7.51 0.03
C PRO A 412 -4.80 -6.30 0.32
N GLU A 413 -3.73 -6.49 1.11
CA GLU A 413 -2.73 -5.42 1.36
C GLU A 413 -1.97 -5.01 0.08
N LEU A 414 -1.75 -5.95 -0.83
CA LEU A 414 -1.16 -5.68 -2.14
C LEU A 414 -2.14 -4.91 -3.04
N LEU A 415 -3.39 -5.36 -3.16
CA LEU A 415 -4.45 -4.70 -3.92
C LEU A 415 -4.61 -3.24 -3.49
N TRP A 416 -4.72 -2.98 -2.18
CA TRP A 416 -4.80 -1.64 -1.62
C TRP A 416 -3.62 -0.73 -1.99
N SER A 417 -2.43 -1.31 -2.14
CA SER A 417 -1.26 -0.58 -2.64
C SER A 417 -1.39 -0.24 -4.14
N LEU A 418 -1.85 -1.20 -4.95
CA LEU A 418 -1.96 -1.09 -6.40
C LEU A 418 -3.07 -0.13 -6.83
N GLU A 419 -4.27 -0.23 -6.23
CA GLU A 419 -5.44 0.60 -6.55
C GLU A 419 -5.17 2.10 -6.35
N ARG A 420 -4.42 2.46 -5.30
CA ARG A 420 -4.05 3.86 -5.05
C ARG A 420 -3.00 4.37 -6.03
N SER A 421 -2.07 3.52 -6.47
CA SER A 421 -1.17 3.87 -7.56
C SER A 421 -1.90 3.98 -8.91
N PHE A 422 -2.94 3.17 -9.17
CA PHE A 422 -3.84 3.38 -10.32
C PHE A 422 -4.54 4.76 -10.23
N ALA A 423 -5.00 5.18 -9.06
CA ALA A 423 -5.53 6.54 -8.83
C ALA A 423 -4.47 7.66 -8.93
N GLY A 424 -3.19 7.31 -8.82
CA GLY A 424 -2.02 8.13 -9.13
C GLY A 424 -1.54 8.04 -10.59
N SER A 425 -2.36 7.48 -11.49
CA SER A 425 -2.09 7.29 -12.92
C SER A 425 -1.01 6.23 -13.28
N VAL A 426 -0.57 5.40 -12.34
CA VAL A 426 0.29 4.23 -12.65
C VAL A 426 -0.55 3.17 -13.37
N ASN A 427 -0.05 2.65 -14.49
CA ASN A 427 -0.78 1.66 -15.30
C ASN A 427 0.05 0.43 -15.70
N GLN A 428 1.24 0.27 -15.11
CA GLN A 428 2.08 -0.92 -15.25
C GLN A 428 2.78 -1.22 -13.92
N PHE A 429 2.67 -2.45 -13.45
CA PHE A 429 3.16 -2.84 -12.14
C PHE A 429 4.28 -3.87 -12.26
N VAL A 430 5.39 -3.59 -11.58
CA VAL A 430 6.49 -4.53 -11.39
C VAL A 430 6.43 -4.97 -9.93
N LEU A 431 5.78 -6.12 -9.70
CA LEU A 431 5.60 -6.67 -8.36
C LEU A 431 6.96 -6.99 -7.72
N HIS A 432 7.15 -6.52 -6.50
CA HIS A 432 8.42 -6.65 -5.81
C HIS A 432 8.60 -8.03 -5.22
N GLY A 433 9.61 -8.73 -5.74
CA GLY A 433 10.11 -9.97 -5.18
C GLY A 433 9.60 -11.19 -5.95
N TYR A 434 10.29 -11.55 -7.04
CA TYR A 434 10.23 -12.92 -7.57
C TYR A 434 11.65 -13.50 -7.50
N PRO A 435 12.02 -14.20 -6.41
CA PRO A 435 13.38 -14.67 -6.25
C PRO A 435 13.74 -15.79 -7.23
N THR A 436 15.03 -15.93 -7.52
CA THR A 436 15.50 -16.99 -8.42
C THR A 436 15.16 -18.38 -7.89
N SER A 437 14.73 -19.27 -8.79
CA SER A 437 14.53 -20.69 -8.52
C SER A 437 15.84 -21.47 -8.44
N SER A 438 16.97 -20.89 -8.89
CA SER A 438 18.29 -21.50 -8.77
C SER A 438 18.71 -21.63 -7.31
N GLY A 439 19.44 -22.71 -6.98
CA GLY A 439 20.10 -22.82 -5.68
C GLY A 439 21.07 -21.67 -5.46
N TYR A 440 20.91 -20.96 -4.35
CA TYR A 440 21.91 -20.06 -3.79
C TYR A 440 22.65 -20.82 -2.68
N GLY A 441 23.94 -20.53 -2.48
CA GLY A 441 24.70 -21.11 -1.36
C GLY A 441 24.12 -20.65 -0.02
N ASN A 442 24.33 -21.44 1.04
CA ASN A 442 24.00 -21.08 2.43
C ASN A 442 22.60 -20.44 2.54
N THR A 443 21.60 -21.22 2.11
CA THR A 443 20.22 -20.79 1.98
C THR A 443 19.31 -21.93 2.39
N THR A 444 18.45 -21.70 3.38
CA THR A 444 17.49 -22.67 3.89
C THR A 444 16.13 -22.56 3.19
N TRP A 445 15.23 -23.49 3.48
CA TRP A 445 13.81 -23.40 3.15
C TRP A 445 13.23 -22.06 3.66
N PRO A 446 12.37 -21.38 2.88
CA PRO A 446 11.73 -21.81 1.63
C PRO A 446 12.57 -21.52 0.36
N GLY A 447 13.81 -21.04 0.52
CA GLY A 447 14.73 -20.69 -0.56
C GLY A 447 15.19 -19.23 -0.50
N PHE A 448 15.93 -18.80 -1.53
CA PHE A 448 16.52 -17.47 -1.58
C PHE A 448 15.48 -16.38 -1.33
N THR A 449 15.71 -15.58 -0.29
CA THR A 449 14.83 -14.51 0.17
C THR A 449 15.53 -13.18 0.02
N THR A 450 14.98 -12.30 -0.82
CA THR A 450 15.64 -11.03 -1.15
C THR A 450 15.78 -10.12 0.07
N PHE A 451 16.89 -9.37 0.11
CA PHE A 451 17.23 -8.43 1.21
C PHE A 451 17.30 -9.08 2.60
N ALA A 452 17.57 -10.39 2.68
CA ALA A 452 17.61 -11.15 3.94
C ALA A 452 16.35 -10.88 4.80
N TYR A 453 15.19 -11.30 4.31
CA TYR A 453 13.89 -11.19 4.98
C TYR A 453 13.41 -9.74 5.30
N LEU A 454 14.16 -8.69 4.96
CA LEU A 454 13.79 -7.31 5.29
C LEU A 454 12.55 -6.79 4.53
N PHE A 455 12.26 -7.29 3.33
CA PHE A 455 11.17 -6.80 2.48
C PHE A 455 10.11 -7.87 2.19
N SER A 456 8.87 -7.42 2.04
CA SER A 456 7.72 -8.28 1.76
C SER A 456 7.86 -9.07 0.47
N ASP A 457 7.34 -10.28 0.61
CA ASP A 457 7.02 -11.32 -0.35
C ASP A 457 8.04 -11.77 -1.38
N MET A 458 8.11 -13.09 -1.45
CA MET A 458 8.89 -13.85 -2.41
C MET A 458 7.89 -14.56 -3.32
N HIS A 459 7.26 -13.80 -4.22
CA HIS A 459 6.28 -14.29 -5.19
C HIS A 459 6.89 -15.46 -5.98
N GLY A 460 6.17 -16.60 -6.03
CA GLY A 460 6.64 -17.80 -6.72
C GLY A 460 6.17 -19.10 -6.06
N PRO A 461 6.38 -20.26 -6.73
CA PRO A 461 5.81 -21.57 -6.37
C PRO A 461 6.34 -22.18 -5.07
N ARG A 462 7.13 -21.44 -4.30
CA ARG A 462 7.61 -21.81 -2.96
C ARG A 462 6.56 -21.56 -1.88
N GLN A 463 5.59 -20.68 -2.13
CA GLN A 463 4.52 -20.33 -1.19
C GLN A 463 3.19 -21.02 -1.56
N PRO A 464 2.34 -21.38 -0.57
CA PRO A 464 0.99 -21.92 -0.81
C PRO A 464 0.17 -21.02 -1.72
N THR A 465 0.24 -19.70 -1.51
CA THR A 465 -0.54 -18.69 -2.25
C THR A 465 -0.35 -18.72 -3.76
N PHE A 466 0.79 -19.20 -4.27
CA PHE A 466 1.09 -19.11 -5.69
C PHE A 466 0.11 -19.90 -6.58
N SER A 467 -0.57 -20.92 -6.05
CA SER A 467 -1.63 -21.63 -6.79
C SER A 467 -2.90 -20.80 -7.02
N PHE A 468 -3.05 -19.67 -6.32
CA PHE A 468 -4.19 -18.74 -6.41
C PHE A 468 -3.84 -17.45 -7.17
N TYR A 469 -2.61 -17.32 -7.70
CA TYR A 469 -2.14 -16.06 -8.30
C TYR A 469 -2.80 -15.72 -9.63
N SER A 470 -3.41 -16.69 -10.34
CA SER A 470 -4.15 -16.44 -11.60
C SER A 470 -5.16 -15.31 -11.44
N ASP A 471 -5.99 -15.42 -10.42
CA ASP A 471 -7.17 -14.59 -10.18
C ASP A 471 -6.79 -13.12 -9.96
N PHE A 472 -5.79 -12.92 -9.11
CA PHE A 472 -5.18 -11.61 -8.84
C PHE A 472 -4.41 -11.05 -10.05
N LEU A 473 -3.65 -11.88 -10.77
CA LEU A 473 -2.86 -11.43 -11.93
C LEU A 473 -3.72 -11.11 -13.14
N ASP A 474 -4.85 -11.80 -13.31
CA ASP A 474 -5.85 -11.49 -14.34
C ASP A 474 -6.57 -10.17 -13.99
N TRP A 475 -6.97 -9.96 -12.73
CA TRP A 475 -7.47 -8.67 -12.25
C TRP A 475 -6.48 -7.53 -12.52
N LEU A 476 -5.21 -7.73 -12.20
CA LEU A 476 -4.16 -6.74 -12.43
C LEU A 476 -3.94 -6.51 -13.94
N SER A 477 -4.01 -7.56 -14.75
CA SER A 477 -3.84 -7.48 -16.20
C SER A 477 -4.99 -6.73 -16.88
N ARG A 478 -6.24 -6.97 -16.47
CA ARG A 478 -7.41 -6.24 -17.00
C ARG A 478 -7.37 -4.75 -16.63
N ASN A 479 -7.03 -4.42 -15.38
CA ASN A 479 -6.87 -3.02 -14.95
C ASN A 479 -5.72 -2.31 -15.68
N GLN A 480 -4.53 -2.92 -15.80
CA GLN A 480 -3.41 -2.36 -16.57
C GLN A 480 -3.79 -2.15 -18.05
N TYR A 481 -4.45 -3.12 -18.67
CA TYR A 481 -4.91 -3.01 -20.05
C TYR A 481 -5.85 -1.81 -20.24
N ILE A 482 -6.78 -1.58 -19.31
CA ILE A 482 -7.71 -0.45 -19.36
C ILE A 482 -6.97 0.87 -19.10
N GLY A 483 -6.10 0.94 -18.09
CA GLY A 483 -5.29 2.13 -17.78
C GLY A 483 -4.27 2.51 -18.87
N GLN A 484 -3.93 1.59 -19.77
CA GLN A 484 -3.08 1.83 -20.95
C GLN A 484 -3.87 2.16 -22.23
N ARG A 485 -5.21 2.22 -22.17
CA ARG A 485 -6.09 2.56 -23.31
C ARG A 485 -6.53 4.02 -23.27
N GLY A 486 -6.65 4.61 -24.45
CA GLY A 486 -7.11 5.99 -24.61
C GLY A 486 -6.07 7.03 -24.21
N ILE A 487 -6.57 8.15 -23.72
CA ILE A 487 -5.79 9.29 -23.22
C ILE A 487 -6.51 9.75 -21.94
N PRO A 488 -5.83 9.82 -20.79
CA PRO A 488 -6.44 10.25 -19.53
C PRO A 488 -6.97 11.68 -19.66
N LYS A 489 -7.97 12.02 -18.85
CA LYS A 489 -8.51 13.38 -18.75
C LYS A 489 -8.39 13.85 -17.32
N VAL A 490 -7.72 14.98 -17.14
CA VAL A 490 -7.34 15.52 -15.82
C VAL A 490 -7.80 16.97 -15.74
N ASP A 491 -8.40 17.39 -14.63
CA ASP A 491 -9.01 18.72 -14.52
C ASP A 491 -7.96 19.81 -14.27
N ILE A 492 -7.00 19.56 -13.38
CA ILE A 492 -6.06 20.55 -12.87
C ILE A 492 -4.61 20.16 -13.18
N ALA A 493 -3.85 21.10 -13.76
CA ALA A 493 -2.40 21.02 -13.83
C ALA A 493 -1.77 21.88 -12.72
N PHE A 494 -1.09 21.27 -11.76
CA PHE A 494 -0.25 22.01 -10.82
C PHE A 494 1.13 22.27 -11.44
N TRP A 495 1.60 23.52 -11.36
CA TRP A 495 3.01 23.84 -11.51
C TRP A 495 3.78 23.20 -10.35
N SER A 496 4.82 22.42 -10.64
CA SER A 496 5.74 21.92 -9.62
C SER A 496 7.19 21.91 -10.12
N LYS A 497 8.04 22.77 -9.56
CA LYS A 497 9.45 22.90 -9.96
C LYS A 497 10.41 22.42 -8.86
N SER A 498 10.77 21.14 -8.94
CA SER A 498 11.94 20.58 -8.23
C SER A 498 13.19 20.52 -9.13
N THR A 499 14.37 20.47 -8.49
CA THR A 499 15.69 20.31 -9.12
C THR A 499 16.49 19.12 -8.59
N SER A 500 16.01 18.42 -7.56
CA SER A 500 16.59 17.18 -7.06
C SER A 500 15.54 16.26 -6.43
N TYR A 501 15.75 14.95 -6.52
CA TYR A 501 14.92 13.94 -5.87
C TYR A 501 15.80 13.07 -4.97
N LYS A 502 15.76 13.34 -3.66
CA LYS A 502 16.11 12.34 -2.62
C LYS A 502 14.85 11.55 -2.22
N THR A 503 13.71 12.23 -2.11
CA THR A 503 12.36 11.69 -1.88
C THR A 503 11.33 12.49 -2.71
N ILE A 504 10.10 11.96 -2.87
CA ILE A 504 9.00 12.63 -3.58
C ILE A 504 7.92 13.00 -2.54
N PRO A 505 7.74 14.28 -2.17
CA PRO A 505 6.82 14.71 -1.12
C PRO A 505 5.37 14.78 -1.61
N THR A 506 4.41 14.94 -0.69
CA THR A 506 3.05 15.40 -1.03
C THR A 506 3.12 16.90 -1.34
N VAL A 507 2.59 17.35 -2.47
CA VAL A 507 2.69 18.76 -2.90
C VAL A 507 1.39 19.52 -2.59
N TYR A 508 0.24 18.88 -2.76
CA TYR A 508 -1.07 19.42 -2.38
C TYR A 508 -1.65 18.60 -1.23
N SER A 509 -1.57 19.15 -0.02
CA SER A 509 -1.90 18.42 1.22
C SER A 509 -3.36 18.53 1.66
N SER A 510 -4.24 19.23 0.94
CA SER A 510 -5.67 19.32 1.29
C SER A 510 -6.46 18.23 0.57
N GLU A 511 -7.46 17.65 1.24
CA GLU A 511 -8.37 16.65 0.64
C GLU A 511 -9.52 17.32 -0.16
N ASP A 512 -9.63 18.66 -0.18
CA ASP A 512 -10.76 19.41 -0.76
C ASP A 512 -11.01 19.13 -2.25
N LEU A 513 -9.94 18.93 -3.03
CA LEU A 513 -10.02 18.57 -4.45
C LEU A 513 -10.57 17.16 -4.64
N GLN A 514 -10.12 16.18 -3.85
CA GLN A 514 -10.62 14.81 -3.87
C GLN A 514 -12.10 14.76 -3.45
N GLU A 515 -12.46 15.45 -2.36
CA GLU A 515 -13.84 15.53 -1.87
C GLU A 515 -14.79 16.14 -2.90
N ALA A 516 -14.36 17.17 -3.61
CA ALA A 516 -15.13 17.80 -4.69
C ALA A 516 -15.12 17.00 -6.01
N GLY A 517 -14.25 16.00 -6.16
CA GLY A 517 -14.14 15.14 -7.35
C GLY A 517 -13.15 15.60 -8.43
N TYR A 518 -12.34 16.63 -8.17
CA TYR A 518 -11.34 17.10 -9.14
C TYR A 518 -10.17 16.11 -9.28
N THR A 519 -9.80 15.84 -10.53
CA THR A 519 -8.58 15.12 -10.88
C THR A 519 -7.42 16.10 -11.10
N TYR A 520 -6.22 15.77 -10.59
CA TYR A 520 -5.06 16.65 -10.73
C TYR A 520 -3.73 15.90 -10.93
N GLU A 521 -2.82 16.53 -11.67
CA GLU A 521 -1.45 16.06 -11.92
C GLU A 521 -0.45 17.23 -11.85
N TYR A 522 0.83 16.92 -11.69
CA TYR A 522 1.91 17.90 -11.56
C TYR A 522 2.75 18.01 -12.83
N LEU A 523 3.20 19.22 -13.16
CA LEU A 523 4.06 19.48 -14.30
C LEU A 523 5.17 20.47 -13.94
N SER A 524 6.41 20.15 -14.32
CA SER A 524 7.50 21.11 -14.30
C SER A 524 7.32 22.13 -15.42
N PRO A 525 7.71 23.41 -15.23
CA PRO A 525 7.81 24.36 -16.34
C PRO A 525 8.70 23.88 -17.50
N ASP A 526 9.64 22.97 -17.25
CA ASP A 526 10.46 22.35 -18.30
C ASP A 526 9.61 21.49 -19.27
N ASN A 527 8.47 20.96 -18.80
CA ASN A 527 7.54 20.21 -19.63
C ASN A 527 6.77 21.09 -20.62
N PHE A 528 6.75 22.42 -20.44
CA PHE A 528 6.11 23.37 -21.37
C PHE A 528 6.92 23.58 -22.67
N ALA A 529 8.07 22.93 -22.81
CA ALA A 529 8.81 22.82 -24.06
C ALA A 529 8.31 21.68 -24.99
N LEU A 530 7.42 20.81 -24.51
CA LEU A 530 6.82 19.74 -25.32
C LEU A 530 5.85 20.32 -26.35
N GLN A 531 5.78 19.72 -27.54
CA GLN A 531 4.86 20.18 -28.60
C GLN A 531 3.39 20.07 -28.20
N GLU A 532 3.06 19.10 -27.34
CA GLU A 532 1.72 18.90 -26.79
C GLU A 532 1.34 19.89 -25.68
N ALA A 533 2.30 20.67 -25.18
CA ALA A 533 2.06 21.74 -24.21
C ALA A 533 1.61 23.02 -24.92
N TYR A 534 0.33 23.07 -25.30
CA TYR A 534 -0.30 24.25 -25.90
C TYR A 534 -1.73 24.42 -25.39
N VAL A 535 -2.29 25.63 -25.54
CA VAL A 535 -3.68 25.93 -25.21
C VAL A 535 -4.50 26.10 -26.49
N SER A 536 -5.71 25.56 -26.50
CA SER A 536 -6.71 25.82 -27.54
C SER A 536 -8.09 25.85 -26.90
N ASN A 537 -8.90 26.86 -27.23
CA ASN A 537 -10.24 27.09 -26.66
C ASN A 537 -10.25 27.07 -25.11
N GLY A 538 -9.24 27.66 -24.48
CA GLY A 538 -9.07 27.69 -23.02
C GLY A 538 -8.65 26.36 -22.37
N VAL A 539 -8.43 25.29 -23.14
CA VAL A 539 -8.01 23.97 -22.64
C VAL A 539 -6.52 23.77 -22.88
N PHE A 540 -5.79 23.38 -21.84
CA PHE A 540 -4.35 23.10 -21.92
C PHE A 540 -4.07 21.62 -22.24
N ALA A 541 -3.16 21.39 -23.20
CA ALA A 541 -2.83 20.08 -23.75
C ALA A 541 -4.08 19.27 -24.21
N PRO A 542 -4.92 19.81 -25.11
CA PRO A 542 -6.23 19.24 -25.45
C PRO A 542 -6.14 17.82 -26.07
N ASN A 543 -5.06 17.55 -26.81
CA ASN A 543 -4.75 16.23 -27.37
C ASN A 543 -4.07 15.26 -26.37
N ARG A 544 -3.90 15.67 -25.11
CA ARG A 544 -3.42 14.88 -23.96
C ARG A 544 -4.45 15.00 -22.82
N GLN A 545 -4.03 15.34 -21.61
CA GLN A 545 -4.88 15.46 -20.42
C GLN A 545 -6.06 16.43 -20.55
N ALA A 546 -5.97 17.44 -21.43
CA ALA A 546 -6.98 18.48 -21.62
C ALA A 546 -7.33 19.21 -20.30
N PHE A 547 -6.32 19.71 -19.59
CA PHE A 547 -6.51 20.43 -18.33
C PHE A 547 -7.42 21.65 -18.51
N LYS A 548 -8.35 21.82 -17.56
CA LYS A 548 -9.31 22.95 -17.49
C LYS A 548 -8.67 24.19 -16.87
N VAL A 549 -7.64 24.02 -16.03
CA VAL A 549 -7.00 25.08 -15.25
C VAL A 549 -5.53 24.73 -14.95
N LEU A 550 -4.69 25.76 -14.81
CA LEU A 550 -3.32 25.63 -14.30
C LEU A 550 -3.19 26.37 -12.97
N VAL A 551 -2.66 25.70 -11.94
CA VAL A 551 -2.52 26.23 -10.58
C VAL A 551 -1.04 26.40 -10.21
N VAL A 552 -0.69 27.55 -9.64
CA VAL A 552 0.64 27.85 -9.08
C VAL A 552 0.48 28.12 -7.58
N GLN A 553 1.08 27.28 -6.73
CA GLN A 553 1.04 27.44 -5.27
C GLN A 553 2.14 28.39 -4.76
N SER A 554 1.91 29.05 -3.63
CA SER A 554 2.83 30.00 -2.98
C SER A 554 4.25 29.48 -2.68
N SER A 555 4.40 28.17 -2.49
CA SER A 555 5.67 27.47 -2.26
C SER A 555 6.53 27.30 -3.50
N GLU A 556 5.96 27.49 -4.70
CA GLU A 556 6.63 27.17 -5.95
C GLU A 556 7.70 28.21 -6.36
N SER A 557 8.65 27.75 -7.18
CA SER A 557 9.65 28.63 -7.78
C SER A 557 9.36 28.88 -9.26
N LEU A 558 9.36 30.15 -9.65
CA LEU A 558 9.03 30.57 -11.02
C LEU A 558 10.28 30.74 -11.89
N THR A 559 10.28 30.08 -13.06
CA THR A 559 11.30 30.24 -14.10
C THR A 559 10.85 31.26 -15.16
N THR A 560 11.77 32.03 -15.74
CA THR A 560 11.44 33.03 -16.79
C THR A 560 10.76 32.42 -18.02
N ALA A 561 11.23 31.24 -18.47
CA ALA A 561 10.65 30.53 -19.59
C ALA A 561 9.23 30.02 -19.28
N GLY A 562 9.03 29.43 -18.09
CA GLY A 562 7.72 28.96 -17.66
C GLY A 562 6.71 30.10 -17.46
N VAL A 563 7.12 31.22 -16.85
CA VAL A 563 6.26 32.42 -16.73
C VAL A 563 5.87 32.98 -18.10
N SER A 564 6.81 32.99 -19.06
CA SER A 564 6.52 33.41 -20.44
C SER A 564 5.46 32.50 -21.09
N LYS A 565 5.51 31.20 -20.81
CA LYS A 565 4.47 30.23 -21.22
C LYS A 565 3.13 30.43 -20.50
N LEU A 566 3.13 30.79 -19.21
CA LEU A 566 1.89 31.15 -18.51
C LEU A 566 1.20 32.37 -19.16
N VAL A 567 1.96 33.41 -19.56
CA VAL A 567 1.40 34.56 -20.30
C VAL A 567 0.74 34.09 -21.61
N GLU A 568 1.44 33.28 -22.40
CA GLU A 568 0.93 32.71 -23.65
C GLU A 568 -0.35 31.90 -23.43
N TYR A 569 -0.38 31.03 -22.42
CA TYR A 569 -1.53 30.19 -22.10
C TYR A 569 -2.74 30.99 -21.63
N ALA A 570 -2.54 31.96 -20.73
CA ALA A 570 -3.60 32.84 -20.23
C ALA A 570 -4.19 33.72 -21.35
N GLN A 571 -3.37 34.19 -22.29
CA GLN A 571 -3.82 34.93 -23.48
C GLN A 571 -4.62 34.06 -24.46
N ASN A 572 -4.34 32.75 -24.51
CA ASN A 572 -5.12 31.77 -25.29
C ASN A 572 -6.36 31.23 -24.54
N GLY A 573 -6.73 31.87 -23.42
CA GLY A 573 -7.98 31.61 -22.70
C GLY A 573 -7.89 30.61 -21.55
N LEU A 574 -6.72 30.05 -21.23
CA LEU A 574 -6.58 29.12 -20.10
C LEU A 574 -6.70 29.87 -18.77
N THR A 575 -7.54 29.38 -17.87
CA THR A 575 -7.59 29.88 -16.50
C THR A 575 -6.29 29.53 -15.76
N VAL A 576 -5.62 30.54 -15.19
CA VAL A 576 -4.42 30.38 -14.36
C VAL A 576 -4.69 30.91 -12.97
N ILE A 577 -4.53 30.07 -11.94
CA ILE A 577 -4.78 30.44 -10.54
C ILE A 577 -3.46 30.47 -9.78
N PHE A 578 -3.14 31.63 -9.21
CA PHE A 578 -2.05 31.79 -8.24
C PHE A 578 -2.62 31.66 -6.83
N PHE A 579 -2.47 30.48 -6.23
CA PHE A 579 -3.11 30.08 -4.98
C PHE A 579 -2.19 30.30 -3.77
N TRP A 580 -2.65 31.10 -2.82
CA TRP A 580 -1.91 31.67 -1.67
C TRP A 580 -0.66 32.48 -2.05
N TRP A 581 -0.45 32.78 -3.33
CA TRP A 581 0.79 33.37 -3.83
C TRP A 581 1.01 34.80 -3.32
N THR A 582 2.16 35.05 -2.72
CA THR A 582 2.64 36.40 -2.40
C THR A 582 3.93 36.67 -3.19
N SER A 583 4.05 37.87 -3.73
CA SER A 583 5.04 38.20 -4.77
C SER A 583 6.48 38.31 -4.22
N SER A 584 7.18 37.18 -4.07
CA SER A 584 8.60 37.19 -3.67
C SER A 584 9.49 36.01 -4.12
N ASN A 585 8.94 34.87 -4.57
CA ASN A 585 9.75 33.67 -4.86
C ASN A 585 10.17 33.55 -6.35
N TYR A 586 11.34 34.11 -6.68
CA TYR A 586 11.98 33.96 -8.01
C TYR A 586 13.24 33.06 -7.92
N SER A 587 13.33 32.03 -8.77
CA SER A 587 14.54 31.23 -8.90
C SER A 587 15.43 31.75 -10.04
N GLY A 588 16.57 32.39 -9.70
CA GLY A 588 17.61 32.71 -10.68
C GLY A 588 18.56 33.85 -10.28
N TYR A 589 19.87 33.57 -10.28
CA TYR A 589 20.97 34.51 -9.97
C TYR A 589 21.21 35.61 -11.03
N ASN A 590 20.19 36.00 -11.81
CA ASN A 590 20.34 37.00 -12.89
C ASN A 590 19.31 38.14 -12.73
N PRO A 591 19.72 39.36 -12.32
CA PRO A 591 18.84 40.51 -12.16
C PRO A 591 18.04 40.89 -13.41
N LYS A 592 18.59 40.70 -14.62
CA LYS A 592 17.85 40.98 -15.87
C LYS A 592 16.73 39.97 -16.10
N ALA A 593 16.96 38.71 -15.73
CA ALA A 593 15.95 37.65 -15.82
C ALA A 593 14.81 37.89 -14.82
N ALA A 594 15.14 38.25 -13.57
CA ALA A 594 14.16 38.61 -12.54
C ALA A 594 13.28 39.79 -12.96
N ASN A 595 13.87 40.89 -13.48
CA ASN A 595 13.11 42.03 -13.97
C ASN A 595 12.17 41.67 -15.15
N SER A 596 12.62 40.77 -16.04
CA SER A 596 11.78 40.29 -17.15
C SER A 596 10.63 39.38 -16.67
N ALA A 597 10.85 38.59 -15.61
CA ALA A 597 9.79 37.78 -15.00
C ALA A 597 8.76 38.67 -14.29
N ALA A 598 9.19 39.68 -13.53
CA ALA A 598 8.32 40.64 -12.86
C ALA A 598 7.40 41.37 -13.86
N ALA A 599 7.96 41.94 -14.94
CA ALA A 599 7.18 42.59 -15.99
C ALA A 599 6.25 41.63 -16.76
N SER A 600 6.49 40.31 -16.71
CA SER A 600 5.61 39.30 -17.29
C SER A 600 4.48 38.90 -16.33
N LEU A 601 4.73 38.92 -15.01
CA LEU A 601 3.73 38.72 -13.97
C LEU A 601 2.77 39.90 -13.83
N GLU A 602 3.25 41.15 -14.00
CA GLU A 602 2.38 42.34 -14.10
C GLU A 602 1.40 42.21 -15.29
N LYS A 603 1.88 41.68 -16.43
CA LYS A 603 1.02 41.39 -17.58
C LYS A 603 0.02 40.27 -17.28
N LEU A 604 0.43 39.18 -16.65
CA LEU A 604 -0.46 38.11 -16.21
C LEU A 604 -1.58 38.64 -15.30
N GLY A 605 -1.24 39.42 -14.27
CA GLY A 605 -2.21 39.97 -13.32
C GLY A 605 -3.22 40.96 -13.90
N SER A 606 -3.06 41.40 -15.16
CA SER A 606 -4.06 42.22 -15.87
C SER A 606 -5.00 41.42 -16.79
N LEU A 607 -4.79 40.11 -16.95
CA LEU A 607 -5.65 39.24 -17.75
C LEU A 607 -6.83 38.73 -16.92
N ASN A 608 -8.03 38.73 -17.52
CA ASN A 608 -9.26 38.23 -16.89
C ASN A 608 -9.28 36.71 -16.64
N THR A 609 -8.37 35.97 -17.27
CA THR A 609 -8.13 34.53 -17.08
C THR A 609 -7.19 34.22 -15.92
N VAL A 610 -6.60 35.23 -15.27
CA VAL A 610 -5.63 35.06 -14.18
C VAL A 610 -6.25 35.47 -12.85
N HIS A 611 -6.21 34.58 -11.87
CA HIS A 611 -6.83 34.79 -10.56
C HIS A 611 -5.78 34.70 -9.44
N MET A 612 -5.60 35.79 -8.72
CA MET A 612 -4.77 35.85 -7.50
C MET A 612 -5.65 35.54 -6.29
N VAL A 613 -5.41 34.43 -5.60
CA VAL A 613 -6.30 33.93 -4.54
C VAL A 613 -5.53 33.80 -3.23
N LEU A 614 -5.93 34.58 -2.22
CA LEU A 614 -5.21 34.74 -0.95
C LEU A 614 -5.96 34.13 0.26
N GLY A 615 -6.92 33.24 0.01
CA GLY A 615 -7.80 32.69 1.04
C GLY A 615 -8.70 31.57 0.53
N GLY A 616 -9.24 30.78 1.46
CA GLY A 616 -10.19 29.70 1.17
C GLY A 616 -9.55 28.42 0.63
N THR A 617 -10.41 27.51 0.15
CA THR A 617 -10.02 26.23 -0.46
C THR A 617 -9.95 26.35 -1.99
N LEU A 618 -9.18 25.48 -2.63
CA LEU A 618 -9.02 25.53 -4.09
C LEU A 618 -10.27 25.00 -4.79
N ALA A 619 -10.92 23.98 -4.24
CA ALA A 619 -12.21 23.48 -4.72
C ALA A 619 -13.29 24.57 -4.73
N ALA A 620 -13.44 25.34 -3.63
CA ALA A 620 -14.40 26.44 -3.57
C ALA A 620 -14.05 27.56 -4.57
N THR A 621 -12.76 27.83 -4.76
CA THR A 621 -12.27 28.77 -5.79
C THR A 621 -12.69 28.32 -7.18
N LEU A 622 -12.43 27.07 -7.56
CA LEU A 622 -12.79 26.50 -8.87
C LEU A 622 -14.30 26.53 -9.11
N GLN A 623 -15.10 26.18 -8.09
CA GLN A 623 -16.56 26.29 -8.14
C GLN A 623 -17.03 27.73 -8.36
N SER A 624 -16.43 28.73 -7.68
CA SER A 624 -16.77 30.15 -7.88
C SER A 624 -16.46 30.66 -9.30
N LEU A 625 -15.50 30.03 -9.98
CA LEU A 625 -15.14 30.30 -11.38
C LEU A 625 -15.95 29.46 -12.38
N ASN A 626 -16.95 28.68 -11.91
CA ASN A 626 -17.76 27.74 -12.68
C ASN A 626 -16.94 26.61 -13.37
N ILE A 627 -15.77 26.27 -12.84
CA ILE A 627 -14.94 25.17 -13.32
C ILE A 627 -15.38 23.90 -12.62
N ALA A 628 -16.34 23.17 -13.19
CA ALA A 628 -16.81 21.89 -12.65
C ALA A 628 -15.79 20.75 -12.90
N PRO A 629 -15.64 19.78 -11.99
CA PRO A 629 -14.85 18.56 -12.22
C PRO A 629 -15.53 17.67 -13.27
N ARG A 630 -14.76 16.77 -13.92
CA ARG A 630 -15.33 15.76 -14.85
C ARG A 630 -16.14 14.67 -14.17
N THR A 631 -15.82 14.40 -12.91
CA THR A 631 -16.48 13.39 -12.09
C THR A 631 -16.80 14.04 -10.76
N SER A 632 -17.99 13.82 -10.22
CA SER A 632 -18.33 14.29 -8.87
C SER A 632 -19.04 13.19 -8.09
N VAL A 633 -18.77 13.13 -6.78
CA VAL A 633 -19.31 12.12 -5.88
C VAL A 633 -20.26 12.79 -4.89
N SER A 634 -21.44 12.23 -4.71
CA SER A 634 -22.36 12.59 -3.62
C SER A 634 -22.64 11.34 -2.78
N SER A 635 -22.18 11.29 -1.54
CA SER A 635 -22.40 10.17 -0.61
C SER A 635 -22.99 10.66 0.69
N ASN A 636 -23.86 9.84 1.29
CA ASN A 636 -24.49 10.12 2.59
C ASN A 636 -23.85 9.32 3.74
N ALA A 637 -22.83 8.51 3.46
CA ALA A 637 -22.23 7.58 4.42
C ALA A 637 -20.70 7.51 4.30
N THR A 638 -20.04 7.27 5.45
CA THR A 638 -18.58 7.31 5.63
C THR A 638 -17.88 5.95 5.54
N TRP A 639 -18.58 4.83 5.72
CA TRP A 639 -18.00 3.48 5.81
C TRP A 639 -18.29 2.60 4.59
N PHE A 640 -19.51 2.71 4.06
CA PHE A 640 -19.89 2.23 2.74
C PHE A 640 -20.25 3.46 1.91
N THR A 641 -19.62 3.65 0.76
CA THR A 641 -19.98 4.76 -0.13
C THR A 641 -21.25 4.40 -0.88
N VAL A 642 -22.39 4.54 -0.18
CA VAL A 642 -23.73 4.56 -0.76
C VAL A 642 -24.00 5.99 -1.18
N GLY A 643 -24.15 6.18 -2.49
CA GLY A 643 -24.24 7.50 -3.07
C GLY A 643 -24.48 7.47 -4.56
N ASN A 644 -24.11 8.55 -5.23
CA ASN A 644 -24.10 8.66 -6.69
C ASN A 644 -22.74 9.18 -7.15
N ILE A 645 -22.30 8.74 -8.33
CA ILE A 645 -21.22 9.38 -9.07
C ILE A 645 -21.81 9.96 -10.37
N SER A 646 -21.58 11.26 -10.59
CA SER A 646 -21.88 11.96 -11.83
C SER A 646 -20.63 12.04 -12.70
N PHE A 647 -20.78 11.81 -14.00
CA PHE A 647 -19.70 11.83 -14.99
C PHE A 647 -20.08 12.78 -16.15
N GLU A 648 -19.15 13.62 -16.59
CA GLU A 648 -19.27 14.54 -17.73
C GLU A 648 -19.25 13.76 -19.07
N THR A 649 -20.33 13.02 -19.33
CA THR A 649 -20.54 12.16 -20.50
C THR A 649 -22.02 11.92 -20.75
N THR A 650 -22.37 11.48 -21.97
CA THR A 650 -23.74 11.09 -22.36
C THR A 650 -23.83 9.63 -22.83
N GLY A 651 -22.74 8.87 -22.76
CA GLY A 651 -22.72 7.45 -23.14
C GLY A 651 -23.46 6.55 -22.15
N VAL A 652 -23.97 5.41 -22.62
CA VAL A 652 -24.68 4.44 -21.78
C VAL A 652 -23.67 3.72 -20.86
N PRO A 653 -23.88 3.70 -19.53
CA PRO A 653 -22.95 3.08 -18.60
C PRO A 653 -22.99 1.54 -18.64
N SER A 654 -21.85 0.90 -18.40
CA SER A 654 -21.70 -0.55 -18.21
C SER A 654 -20.61 -0.83 -17.17
N LEU A 655 -20.86 -1.81 -16.32
CA LEU A 655 -19.89 -2.29 -15.34
C LEU A 655 -18.95 -3.30 -16.01
N TYR A 656 -17.65 -3.06 -15.90
CA TYR A 656 -16.61 -3.99 -16.33
C TYR A 656 -16.04 -4.65 -15.07
N ASP A 657 -16.26 -5.96 -14.92
CA ASP A 657 -15.72 -6.70 -13.79
C ASP A 657 -14.25 -7.06 -14.07
N ALA A 658 -13.34 -6.56 -13.24
CA ALA A 658 -11.92 -6.82 -13.41
C ALA A 658 -11.50 -8.23 -12.95
N TRP A 659 -12.24 -8.87 -12.05
CA TRP A 659 -11.94 -10.22 -11.55
C TRP A 659 -12.37 -11.30 -12.55
N THR A 660 -13.61 -11.22 -13.08
CA THR A 660 -14.13 -12.20 -14.03
C THR A 660 -13.81 -11.83 -15.49
N GLY A 661 -13.81 -10.54 -15.81
CA GLY A 661 -13.75 -10.03 -17.18
C GLY A 661 -15.12 -9.80 -17.83
N ASP A 662 -16.21 -10.01 -17.10
CA ASP A 662 -17.56 -9.81 -17.59
C ASP A 662 -17.90 -8.32 -17.81
N VAL A 663 -18.84 -8.07 -18.72
CA VAL A 663 -19.37 -6.74 -19.01
C VAL A 663 -20.88 -6.75 -18.83
N THR A 664 -21.36 -6.04 -17.82
CA THR A 664 -22.78 -5.96 -17.46
C THR A 664 -23.31 -4.57 -17.75
N SER A 665 -24.30 -4.46 -18.63
CA SER A 665 -24.96 -3.17 -18.91
C SER A 665 -25.63 -2.62 -17.64
N MET A 666 -25.45 -1.33 -17.34
CA MET A 666 -26.09 -0.72 -16.18
C MET A 666 -27.49 -0.23 -16.55
N SER A 667 -28.52 -0.83 -15.95
CA SER A 667 -29.92 -0.41 -16.11
C SER A 667 -30.35 0.68 -15.13
N THR A 668 -29.53 1.03 -14.14
CA THR A 668 -29.87 2.05 -13.15
C THR A 668 -28.93 3.24 -13.28
N TYR A 669 -29.44 4.35 -13.81
CA TYR A 669 -28.73 5.62 -13.91
C TYR A 669 -29.70 6.77 -14.23
N GLN A 670 -29.26 8.00 -14.01
CA GLN A 670 -29.94 9.22 -14.46
C GLN A 670 -29.11 9.88 -15.56
N GLN A 671 -29.77 10.55 -16.50
CA GLN A 671 -29.13 11.22 -17.62
C GLN A 671 -29.60 12.68 -17.69
N SER A 672 -28.63 13.60 -17.82
CA SER A 672 -28.85 14.99 -18.19
C SER A 672 -28.32 15.23 -19.62
N PRO A 673 -28.50 16.43 -20.21
CA PRO A 673 -27.93 16.74 -21.52
C PRO A 673 -26.39 16.65 -21.60
N THR A 674 -25.69 16.65 -20.47
CA THR A 674 -24.21 16.67 -20.41
C THR A 674 -23.59 15.64 -19.47
N HIS A 675 -24.38 14.97 -18.62
CA HIS A 675 -23.88 14.06 -17.59
C HIS A 675 -24.70 12.76 -17.48
N ILE A 676 -24.03 11.71 -17.01
CA ILE A 676 -24.63 10.46 -16.54
C ILE A 676 -24.32 10.32 -15.06
N THR A 677 -25.36 10.08 -14.26
CA THR A 677 -25.25 9.86 -12.82
C THR A 677 -25.62 8.42 -12.51
N VAL A 678 -24.68 7.63 -12.01
CA VAL A 678 -24.92 6.24 -11.59
C VAL A 678 -25.03 6.17 -10.06
N PRO A 679 -25.95 5.35 -9.50
CA PRO A 679 -25.88 5.01 -8.08
C PRO A 679 -24.65 4.13 -7.84
N LEU A 680 -24.07 4.26 -6.66
CA LEU A 680 -22.87 3.55 -6.26
C LEU A 680 -23.07 2.88 -4.90
N GLN A 681 -22.56 1.65 -4.77
CA GLN A 681 -22.31 1.00 -3.51
C GLN A 681 -20.91 0.38 -3.56
N LEU A 682 -19.95 1.03 -2.92
CA LEU A 682 -18.60 0.48 -2.70
C LEU A 682 -18.39 0.14 -1.23
N ALA A 683 -17.75 -1.01 -1.00
CA ALA A 683 -17.11 -1.32 0.27
C ALA A 683 -15.78 -0.57 0.37
N THR A 684 -15.28 -0.43 1.59
CA THR A 684 -13.93 0.08 1.87
C THR A 684 -12.89 -0.68 1.05
N ASN A 685 -12.03 0.03 0.31
CA ASN A 685 -10.94 -0.54 -0.50
C ASN A 685 -11.41 -1.46 -1.65
N ARG A 686 -12.59 -1.17 -2.23
CA ARG A 686 -13.08 -1.81 -3.45
C ARG A 686 -13.01 -0.86 -4.64
N SER A 687 -12.39 -1.27 -5.74
CA SER A 687 -12.48 -0.61 -7.05
C SER A 687 -13.54 -1.25 -7.97
N ILE A 688 -14.10 -0.45 -8.87
CA ILE A 688 -14.93 -0.91 -10.01
C ILE A 688 -14.58 -0.10 -11.26
N ILE A 689 -14.92 -0.63 -12.43
CA ILE A 689 -14.72 0.06 -13.71
C ILE A 689 -16.08 0.34 -14.35
N VAL A 690 -16.40 1.61 -14.56
CA VAL A 690 -17.60 2.05 -15.29
C VAL A 690 -17.17 2.53 -16.68
N ALA A 691 -17.60 1.80 -17.72
CA ALA A 691 -17.38 2.15 -19.11
C ALA A 691 -18.62 2.86 -19.68
N PHE A 692 -18.40 3.77 -20.64
CA PHE A 692 -19.47 4.54 -21.28
C PHE A 692 -19.47 4.31 -22.79
N HIS A 693 -20.59 3.81 -23.32
CA HIS A 693 -20.72 3.41 -24.71
C HIS A 693 -21.57 4.39 -25.51
N GLN A 694 -21.15 4.70 -26.74
CA GLN A 694 -21.93 5.46 -27.72
C GLN A 694 -22.99 4.54 -28.35
N SER A 695 -24.06 4.24 -27.62
CA SER A 695 -25.17 3.41 -28.09
C SER A 695 -26.52 4.00 -27.68
N SER A 696 -27.56 3.73 -28.48
CA SER A 696 -28.94 4.04 -28.12
C SER A 696 -29.53 2.87 -27.32
N GLN A 697 -29.76 3.04 -26.03
CA GLN A 697 -30.38 2.02 -25.18
C GLN A 697 -31.83 1.74 -25.63
N SER A 698 -32.22 0.48 -25.80
CA SER A 698 -33.57 0.10 -26.22
C SER A 698 -34.48 -0.19 -25.03
N GLY A 699 -35.01 0.86 -24.39
CA GLY A 699 -35.99 0.72 -23.31
C GLY A 699 -35.82 1.75 -22.19
N PRO A 700 -36.74 1.78 -21.21
CA PRO A 700 -36.62 2.62 -20.03
C PRO A 700 -35.57 2.06 -19.05
N ASN A 701 -34.82 2.95 -18.40
CA ASN A 701 -33.89 2.63 -17.31
C ASN A 701 -34.47 3.01 -15.95
N ALA A 702 -33.92 2.46 -14.87
CA ALA A 702 -34.30 2.80 -13.50
C ALA A 702 -33.60 4.09 -13.05
N GLN A 703 -34.37 5.10 -12.65
CA GLN A 703 -33.86 6.41 -12.24
C GLN A 703 -33.57 6.53 -10.74
N ASN A 704 -34.09 5.62 -9.92
CA ASN A 704 -33.94 5.70 -8.47
C ASN A 704 -33.93 4.29 -7.84
N THR A 705 -32.90 4.03 -7.03
CA THR A 705 -32.77 2.86 -6.15
C THR A 705 -32.34 3.32 -4.76
N ALA A 706 -33.18 4.13 -4.11
CA ALA A 706 -33.03 4.44 -2.69
C ALA A 706 -33.22 3.15 -1.86
N ASP A 707 -32.28 2.92 -0.94
CA ASP A 707 -32.25 1.93 0.14
C ASP A 707 -32.71 0.49 -0.20
N GLY A 708 -31.74 -0.41 -0.40
CA GLY A 708 -31.93 -1.85 -0.25
C GLY A 708 -32.35 -2.64 -1.50
N ILE A 709 -32.10 -2.11 -2.71
CA ILE A 709 -32.35 -2.83 -3.97
C ILE A 709 -31.05 -3.48 -4.46
N VAL A 710 -31.06 -4.82 -4.59
CA VAL A 710 -29.96 -5.64 -5.13
C VAL A 710 -29.73 -5.28 -6.62
N PRO A 711 -28.52 -5.44 -7.18
CA PRO A 711 -28.23 -5.19 -8.59
C PRO A 711 -29.33 -5.65 -9.56
N VAL A 712 -29.71 -4.73 -10.45
CA VAL A 712 -30.69 -4.94 -11.50
C VAL A 712 -29.97 -5.49 -12.72
N GLU A 713 -30.40 -6.65 -13.24
CA GLU A 713 -29.84 -7.24 -14.46
C GLU A 713 -30.51 -6.61 -15.69
N ALA A 714 -29.73 -5.89 -16.49
CA ALA A 714 -30.19 -5.13 -17.65
C ALA A 714 -30.43 -6.01 -18.91
N ASN A 715 -31.05 -7.18 -18.76
CA ASN A 715 -31.29 -8.10 -19.87
C ASN A 715 -32.64 -7.85 -20.56
N GLY A 716 -32.71 -6.74 -21.31
CA GLY A 716 -33.77 -6.43 -22.26
C GLY A 716 -34.96 -5.66 -21.68
N ASN A 717 -36.11 -5.83 -22.34
CA ASN A 717 -37.41 -5.29 -21.96
C ASN A 717 -38.40 -6.47 -21.89
N PRO A 718 -39.01 -6.78 -20.73
CA PRO A 718 -38.94 -6.05 -19.45
C PRO A 718 -37.59 -6.10 -18.72
N LEU A 719 -37.41 -5.16 -17.79
CA LEU A 719 -36.26 -5.01 -16.92
C LEU A 719 -36.27 -6.07 -15.81
N THR A 720 -35.16 -6.76 -15.55
CA THR A 720 -35.06 -7.78 -14.50
C THR A 720 -34.43 -7.23 -13.22
N VAL A 721 -35.17 -7.19 -12.14
CA VAL A 721 -34.70 -6.76 -10.80
C VAL A 721 -34.44 -7.98 -9.94
N LEU A 722 -33.25 -8.10 -9.37
CA LEU A 722 -33.01 -9.03 -8.27
C LEU A 722 -33.56 -8.44 -6.98
N ARG A 723 -34.29 -9.24 -6.21
CA ARG A 723 -34.91 -8.84 -4.94
C ARG A 723 -34.47 -9.82 -3.86
N SER A 724 -33.74 -9.38 -2.84
CA SER A 724 -33.47 -10.15 -1.62
C SER A 724 -34.46 -9.78 -0.51
N TYR A 725 -34.28 -10.36 0.68
CA TYR A 725 -35.02 -10.01 1.90
C TYR A 725 -35.21 -8.50 2.10
N ASP A 726 -36.48 -8.09 2.14
CA ASP A 726 -36.95 -6.77 2.54
C ASP A 726 -38.48 -6.87 2.69
N GLU A 727 -38.95 -6.68 3.92
CA GLU A 727 -40.36 -6.80 4.30
C GLU A 727 -41.22 -5.67 3.70
N GLN A 728 -40.60 -4.60 3.22
CA GLN A 728 -41.30 -3.45 2.67
C GLN A 728 -41.66 -3.65 1.19
N THR A 729 -42.77 -3.05 0.78
CA THR A 729 -43.05 -2.86 -0.65
C THR A 729 -42.21 -1.68 -1.14
N ARG A 730 -41.43 -1.86 -2.21
CA ARG A 730 -40.60 -0.80 -2.81
C ARG A 730 -41.18 -0.36 -4.16
N SER A 731 -40.80 0.82 -4.61
CA SER A 731 -41.23 1.37 -5.91
C SER A 731 -40.02 1.91 -6.67
N ILE A 732 -39.78 1.37 -7.87
CA ILE A 732 -38.74 1.85 -8.78
C ILE A 732 -39.37 2.86 -9.75
N LYS A 733 -38.76 4.04 -9.86
CA LYS A 733 -39.11 5.01 -10.91
C LYS A 733 -38.33 4.68 -12.19
N LEU A 734 -39.03 4.58 -13.32
CA LEU A 734 -38.46 4.35 -14.64
C LEU A 734 -38.29 5.67 -15.42
N SER A 735 -37.39 5.71 -16.41
CA SER A 735 -37.10 6.91 -17.20
C SER A 735 -38.24 7.38 -18.11
N ASN A 736 -39.20 6.51 -18.39
CA ASN A 736 -40.47 6.87 -19.03
C ASN A 736 -41.48 7.55 -18.07
N GLY A 737 -41.10 7.79 -16.81
CA GLY A 737 -41.93 8.41 -15.78
C GLY A 737 -42.90 7.46 -15.06
N LYS A 738 -42.96 6.17 -15.44
CA LYS A 738 -43.75 5.16 -14.73
C LYS A 738 -43.07 4.75 -13.41
N PHE A 739 -43.85 4.10 -12.56
CA PHE A 739 -43.40 3.44 -11.34
C PHE A 739 -43.73 1.94 -11.39
N ALA A 740 -42.81 1.13 -10.89
CA ALA A 740 -42.95 -0.32 -10.79
C ALA A 740 -42.85 -0.77 -9.34
N THR A 741 -43.87 -1.50 -8.88
CA THR A 741 -43.99 -1.94 -7.48
C THR A 741 -43.31 -3.30 -7.29
N LEU A 742 -42.27 -3.34 -6.46
CA LEU A 742 -41.63 -4.58 -6.00
C LEU A 742 -42.36 -5.09 -4.75
N LYS A 743 -42.84 -6.33 -4.82
CA LYS A 743 -43.44 -7.01 -3.65
C LYS A 743 -42.36 -7.26 -2.58
N PRO A 744 -42.74 -7.34 -1.29
CA PRO A 744 -41.87 -7.82 -0.24
C PRO A 744 -41.22 -9.18 -0.56
N MET A 745 -40.13 -9.48 0.13
CA MET A 745 -39.54 -10.82 0.18
C MET A 745 -39.22 -11.14 1.64
N THR A 746 -39.78 -12.24 2.14
CA THR A 746 -39.70 -12.64 3.56
C THR A 746 -38.59 -13.66 3.83
N SER A 747 -38.08 -14.30 2.78
CA SER A 747 -37.00 -15.29 2.83
C SER A 747 -35.68 -14.62 3.24
N GLN A 748 -35.30 -14.79 4.51
CA GLN A 748 -34.10 -14.19 5.10
C GLN A 748 -32.80 -14.83 4.60
N PRO A 749 -31.67 -14.10 4.63
CA PRO A 749 -30.34 -14.70 4.51
C PRO A 749 -30.09 -15.73 5.60
N SER A 750 -29.37 -16.80 5.28
CA SER A 750 -28.96 -17.83 6.24
C SER A 750 -27.44 -17.95 6.31
N THR A 751 -26.89 -17.83 7.52
CA THR A 751 -25.46 -18.09 7.77
C THR A 751 -25.20 -19.59 7.77
N LEU A 752 -24.14 -20.02 7.10
CA LEU A 752 -23.72 -21.41 7.06
C LEU A 752 -22.93 -21.78 8.33
N GLY A 753 -23.30 -22.90 8.96
CA GLY A 753 -22.64 -23.50 10.12
C GLY A 753 -22.04 -24.87 9.81
N ASP A 754 -21.75 -25.64 10.86
CA ASP A 754 -21.33 -27.05 10.80
C ASP A 754 -20.20 -27.33 9.79
N TRP A 755 -19.15 -26.51 9.89
CA TRP A 755 -17.99 -26.55 9.02
C TRP A 755 -17.00 -27.63 9.41
N THR A 756 -16.67 -28.49 8.44
CA THR A 756 -15.43 -29.29 8.51
C THR A 756 -14.28 -28.44 7.98
N LEU A 757 -13.23 -28.28 8.78
CA LEU A 757 -11.98 -27.64 8.38
C LEU A 757 -10.85 -28.68 8.32
N VAL A 758 -10.14 -28.79 7.19
CA VAL A 758 -8.87 -29.49 7.09
C VAL A 758 -7.75 -28.49 6.80
N VAL A 759 -6.73 -28.49 7.64
CA VAL A 759 -5.53 -27.65 7.48
C VAL A 759 -4.38 -28.51 6.95
N GLU A 760 -3.99 -28.31 5.69
CA GLU A 760 -2.74 -28.84 5.13
C GLU A 760 -1.60 -27.91 5.54
N SER A 761 -0.92 -28.25 6.64
CA SER A 761 0.24 -27.53 7.17
C SER A 761 1.47 -27.80 6.32
N TRP A 762 2.25 -26.75 5.98
CA TRP A 762 3.49 -26.86 5.22
C TRP A 762 4.70 -26.59 6.14
N THR A 763 5.63 -27.55 6.23
CA THR A 763 6.87 -27.43 7.01
C THR A 763 8.11 -27.65 6.12
N PRO A 764 9.32 -27.28 6.58
CA PRO A 764 10.54 -27.54 5.83
C PRO A 764 10.75 -29.03 5.49
N PRO A 765 11.51 -29.36 4.43
CA PRO A 765 12.08 -30.70 4.25
C PRO A 765 13.05 -31.05 5.40
N SER A 766 13.32 -32.35 5.59
CA SER A 766 14.18 -32.86 6.69
C SER A 766 15.61 -32.31 6.67
N ASP A 767 16.09 -31.90 5.49
CA ASP A 767 17.29 -31.10 5.32
C ASP A 767 16.85 -29.73 4.80
N MET A 768 16.92 -28.70 5.65
CA MET A 768 16.48 -27.35 5.32
C MET A 768 17.30 -26.71 4.20
N TYR A 769 18.54 -27.13 3.95
CA TYR A 769 19.36 -26.63 2.84
C TYR A 769 18.99 -27.25 1.49
N ASN A 770 18.23 -28.34 1.48
CA ASN A 770 17.67 -28.92 0.26
C ASN A 770 16.45 -28.12 -0.24
N ILE A 771 16.67 -26.87 -0.63
CA ILE A 771 15.66 -25.94 -1.14
C ILE A 771 15.04 -26.33 -2.49
N ALA A 772 15.48 -27.46 -3.07
CA ALA A 772 14.86 -28.10 -4.23
C ALA A 772 13.83 -29.19 -3.84
N ALA A 773 13.87 -29.67 -2.59
CA ALA A 773 12.87 -30.59 -2.07
C ALA A 773 11.52 -29.88 -1.88
N ARG A 774 10.44 -30.65 -1.96
CA ARG A 774 9.10 -30.16 -1.63
C ARG A 774 8.99 -29.95 -0.11
N PRO A 775 8.22 -28.95 0.36
CA PRO A 775 7.84 -28.86 1.76
C PRO A 775 7.14 -30.14 2.19
N GLN A 776 7.37 -30.54 3.44
CA GLN A 776 6.56 -31.58 4.08
C GLN A 776 5.14 -31.05 4.29
N ARG A 777 4.15 -31.94 4.19
CA ARG A 777 2.73 -31.59 4.29
C ARG A 777 2.03 -32.54 5.24
N THR A 778 1.28 -31.98 6.19
CA THR A 778 0.54 -32.75 7.21
C THR A 778 -0.85 -32.15 7.38
N ASN A 779 -1.86 -33.02 7.49
CA ASN A 779 -3.25 -32.60 7.62
C ASN A 779 -3.73 -32.74 9.06
N SER A 780 -4.35 -31.68 9.59
CA SER A 780 -5.18 -31.74 10.80
C SER A 780 -6.63 -31.38 10.47
N SER A 781 -7.58 -31.95 11.20
CA SER A 781 -9.01 -31.77 10.95
C SER A 781 -9.72 -31.22 12.19
N TYR A 782 -10.65 -30.29 11.98
CA TYR A 782 -11.44 -29.61 13.00
C TYR A 782 -12.91 -29.60 12.58
N GLN A 783 -13.81 -29.59 13.57
CA GLN A 783 -15.24 -29.43 13.37
C GLN A 783 -15.68 -28.14 14.07
N LEU A 784 -16.30 -27.23 13.34
CA LEU A 784 -16.62 -25.87 13.79
C LEU A 784 -18.12 -25.61 13.59
N SER A 785 -18.85 -25.29 14.65
CA SER A 785 -20.28 -24.92 14.54
C SER A 785 -20.48 -23.62 13.77
N THR A 786 -19.49 -22.72 13.82
CA THR A 786 -19.39 -21.48 13.04
C THR A 786 -17.95 -21.30 12.58
N LEU A 787 -17.74 -20.48 11.55
CA LEU A 787 -16.41 -19.98 11.23
C LEU A 787 -15.87 -19.13 12.39
N LEU A 788 -14.57 -19.26 12.65
CA LEU A 788 -13.85 -18.64 13.75
C LEU A 788 -12.48 -18.15 13.27
N PRO A 789 -11.93 -17.08 13.87
CA PRO A 789 -10.50 -16.77 13.79
C PRO A 789 -9.65 -17.99 14.16
N TRP A 790 -8.52 -18.20 13.47
CA TRP A 790 -7.71 -19.41 13.63
C TRP A 790 -7.24 -19.64 15.09
N ASN A 791 -7.00 -18.55 15.84
CA ASN A 791 -6.56 -18.56 17.23
C ASN A 791 -7.63 -19.08 18.18
N GLU A 792 -8.90 -18.96 17.80
CA GLU A 792 -10.05 -19.52 18.51
C GLU A 792 -10.36 -20.96 18.05
N VAL A 793 -10.00 -21.34 16.83
CA VAL A 793 -10.06 -22.74 16.36
C VAL A 793 -9.08 -23.62 17.14
N SER A 794 -7.82 -23.22 17.24
CA SER A 794 -6.82 -23.93 18.06
C SER A 794 -5.54 -23.11 18.23
N SER A 795 -5.03 -23.04 19.45
CA SER A 795 -3.69 -22.48 19.74
C SER A 795 -2.55 -23.19 18.98
N ARG A 796 -2.77 -24.41 18.48
CA ARG A 796 -1.81 -25.14 17.63
C ARG A 796 -1.65 -24.56 16.22
N LEU A 797 -2.56 -23.70 15.77
CA LEU A 797 -2.52 -23.09 14.44
C LEU A 797 -1.70 -21.78 14.37
N ALA A 798 -1.17 -21.31 15.51
CA ALA A 798 -0.41 -20.06 15.64
C ALA A 798 0.79 -19.95 14.72
N ASN A 799 1.56 -21.04 14.62
CA ASN A 799 2.72 -21.12 13.73
C ASN A 799 2.48 -22.09 12.57
N VAL A 800 1.27 -22.07 12.01
CA VAL A 800 0.88 -22.92 10.87
C VAL A 800 0.60 -22.05 9.64
N SER A 801 1.19 -22.47 8.53
CA SER A 801 0.93 -21.91 7.20
C SER A 801 0.68 -23.05 6.21
N GLY A 802 -0.10 -22.80 5.14
CA GLY A 802 -0.39 -23.82 4.14
C GLY A 802 -1.66 -23.55 3.32
N ILE A 803 -2.41 -24.62 3.05
CA ILE A 803 -3.71 -24.58 2.33
C ILE A 803 -4.79 -25.14 3.24
N TRP A 804 -5.85 -24.37 3.45
CA TRP A 804 -6.92 -24.70 4.39
C TRP A 804 -8.23 -24.88 3.62
N TYR A 805 -8.91 -25.99 3.86
CA TYR A 805 -10.07 -26.44 3.14
C TYR A 805 -11.26 -26.46 4.09
N TYR A 806 -12.32 -25.71 3.76
CA TYR A 806 -13.53 -25.58 4.55
C TYR A 806 -14.69 -26.20 3.76
N TRP A 807 -15.44 -27.13 4.36
CA TRP A 807 -16.66 -27.71 3.77
C TRP A 807 -17.87 -27.50 4.67
N THR A 808 -19.02 -27.22 4.06
CA THR A 808 -20.34 -27.22 4.69
C THR A 808 -21.40 -27.60 3.65
N SER A 809 -22.65 -27.69 4.08
CA SER A 809 -23.80 -27.96 3.22
C SER A 809 -25.03 -27.18 3.66
N PHE A 810 -25.91 -26.84 2.71
CA PHE A 810 -27.20 -26.19 3.00
C PHE A 810 -28.32 -26.76 2.13
N TRP A 811 -29.57 -26.60 2.58
CA TRP A 811 -30.74 -27.11 1.86
C TRP A 811 -31.34 -26.03 0.94
N TRP A 812 -31.74 -26.44 -0.27
CA TRP A 812 -32.36 -25.57 -1.27
C TRP A 812 -33.64 -26.20 -1.89
N PRO A 813 -34.71 -25.43 -2.14
CA PRO A 813 -34.92 -24.05 -1.69
C PRO A 813 -34.97 -23.96 -0.15
N PRO A 814 -34.77 -22.77 0.44
CA PRO A 814 -34.99 -22.57 1.87
C PRO A 814 -36.46 -22.87 2.22
N VAL A 815 -36.74 -23.16 3.49
CA VAL A 815 -38.12 -23.36 3.97
C VAL A 815 -38.83 -22.00 3.96
N THR A 816 -39.62 -21.74 2.93
CA THR A 816 -40.35 -20.47 2.76
C THR A 816 -41.83 -20.60 3.12
N ASN A 817 -42.46 -19.45 3.35
CA ASN A 817 -43.92 -19.34 3.27
C ASN A 817 -44.35 -19.62 1.81
N ALA A 818 -45.51 -20.24 1.62
CA ALA A 818 -45.95 -20.78 0.32
C ALA A 818 -46.05 -19.75 -0.84
N ASP A 819 -46.07 -18.45 -0.53
CA ASP A 819 -46.14 -17.36 -1.50
C ASP A 819 -44.78 -16.79 -1.92
N ASP A 820 -43.69 -17.14 -1.24
CA ASP A 820 -42.35 -16.56 -1.46
C ASP A 820 -41.55 -17.40 -2.47
N LEU A 821 -41.80 -17.17 -3.76
CA LEU A 821 -41.10 -17.86 -4.85
C LEU A 821 -39.65 -17.38 -4.98
N VAL A 822 -38.71 -18.15 -4.44
CA VAL A 822 -37.27 -17.89 -4.56
C VAL A 822 -36.78 -18.34 -5.94
N SER A 823 -36.03 -17.47 -6.63
CA SER A 823 -35.50 -17.74 -7.98
C SER A 823 -34.05 -18.24 -7.97
N GLY A 824 -33.24 -17.81 -7.00
CA GLY A 824 -31.83 -18.14 -6.88
C GLY A 824 -31.24 -17.60 -5.58
N ALA A 825 -29.93 -17.68 -5.40
CA ALA A 825 -29.25 -17.07 -4.26
C ALA A 825 -27.88 -16.51 -4.63
N ILE A 826 -27.45 -15.51 -3.86
CA ILE A 826 -26.06 -15.06 -3.81
C ILE A 826 -25.37 -15.79 -2.65
N ILE A 827 -24.17 -16.32 -2.87
CA ILE A 827 -23.25 -16.67 -1.77
C ILE A 827 -22.45 -15.42 -1.40
N ASP A 828 -22.39 -15.10 -0.12
CA ASP A 828 -21.68 -13.95 0.44
C ASP A 828 -20.65 -14.48 1.44
N LEU A 829 -19.36 -14.41 1.11
CA LEU A 829 -18.28 -14.90 1.96
C LEU A 829 -17.72 -13.81 2.91
N GLY A 830 -18.30 -12.61 2.89
CA GLY A 830 -17.74 -11.45 3.60
C GLY A 830 -16.37 -11.03 3.05
N SER A 831 -15.46 -10.63 3.94
CA SER A 831 -14.07 -10.32 3.57
C SER A 831 -13.16 -11.54 3.67
N ILE A 832 -12.27 -11.68 2.69
CA ILE A 832 -11.29 -12.77 2.60
C ILE A 832 -9.91 -12.25 3.04
N SER A 833 -9.31 -12.88 4.05
CA SER A 833 -8.04 -12.41 4.65
C SER A 833 -6.82 -12.51 3.71
N HIS A 834 -6.84 -13.43 2.74
CA HIS A 834 -5.70 -13.64 1.84
C HIS A 834 -6.07 -14.09 0.42
N THR A 835 -6.58 -15.32 0.25
CA THR A 835 -7.07 -15.85 -1.03
C THR A 835 -8.24 -16.78 -0.77
N ALA A 836 -9.13 -16.96 -1.76
CA ALA A 836 -10.17 -17.96 -1.73
C ALA A 836 -10.46 -18.50 -3.13
N THR A 837 -10.66 -19.81 -3.24
CA THR A 837 -11.37 -20.46 -4.34
C THR A 837 -12.61 -21.09 -3.77
N VAL A 838 -13.75 -20.94 -4.44
CA VAL A 838 -15.06 -21.39 -3.95
C VAL A 838 -15.63 -22.40 -4.93
N THR A 839 -16.15 -23.51 -4.42
CA THR A 839 -16.79 -24.56 -5.20
C THR A 839 -18.21 -24.79 -4.66
N VAL A 840 -19.22 -24.81 -5.54
CA VAL A 840 -20.60 -25.20 -5.19
C VAL A 840 -20.98 -26.44 -6.00
N ASN A 841 -21.41 -27.50 -5.31
CA ASN A 841 -21.76 -28.79 -5.92
C ASN A 841 -20.66 -29.38 -6.86
N GLY A 842 -19.38 -29.12 -6.56
CA GLY A 842 -18.24 -29.57 -7.37
C GLY A 842 -17.92 -28.69 -8.58
N GLN A 843 -18.61 -27.56 -8.78
CA GLN A 843 -18.29 -26.56 -9.81
C GLN A 843 -17.65 -25.33 -9.17
N ILE A 844 -16.48 -24.93 -9.69
CA ILE A 844 -15.71 -23.78 -9.22
C ILE A 844 -16.39 -22.49 -9.67
N LEU A 845 -16.54 -21.52 -8.76
CA LEU A 845 -17.04 -20.17 -9.07
C LEU A 845 -15.98 -19.36 -9.84
N PRO A 846 -16.38 -18.33 -10.60
CA PRO A 846 -15.44 -17.33 -11.10
C PRO A 846 -14.61 -16.69 -9.95
N PRO A 847 -13.44 -16.11 -10.26
CA PRO A 847 -12.63 -15.38 -9.28
C PRO A 847 -13.46 -14.42 -8.41
N VAL A 848 -13.19 -14.41 -7.11
CA VAL A 848 -13.96 -13.60 -6.14
C VAL A 848 -13.22 -12.32 -5.79
N ASP A 849 -13.95 -11.21 -5.72
CA ASP A 849 -13.44 -9.96 -5.16
C ASP A 849 -13.14 -10.17 -3.67
N LEU A 850 -11.87 -10.17 -3.28
CA LEU A 850 -11.45 -10.51 -1.91
C LEU A 850 -11.98 -9.55 -0.83
N ILE A 851 -12.42 -8.34 -1.24
CA ILE A 851 -13.01 -7.31 -0.38
C ILE A 851 -14.54 -7.41 -0.38
N TRP A 852 -15.13 -7.91 -1.47
CA TRP A 852 -16.58 -8.04 -1.68
C TRP A 852 -16.92 -9.40 -2.28
N ALA A 853 -16.65 -10.47 -1.54
CA ALA A 853 -16.68 -11.84 -2.07
C ALA A 853 -18.12 -12.37 -2.18
N LYS A 854 -18.85 -11.87 -3.20
CA LYS A 854 -20.25 -12.20 -3.47
C LYS A 854 -20.44 -12.67 -4.90
N HIS A 855 -21.13 -13.80 -5.09
CA HIS A 855 -21.42 -14.38 -6.41
C HIS A 855 -22.84 -14.94 -6.48
N ASP A 856 -23.49 -14.80 -7.64
CA ASP A 856 -24.75 -15.50 -7.92
C ASP A 856 -24.47 -16.98 -8.18
N ILE A 857 -25.11 -17.87 -7.42
CA ILE A 857 -24.97 -19.32 -7.53
C ILE A 857 -26.21 -20.00 -8.11
N CYS A 858 -27.18 -19.23 -8.62
CA CYS A 858 -28.46 -19.71 -9.15
C CYS A 858 -28.33 -20.87 -10.16
N SER A 859 -27.36 -20.81 -11.06
CA SER A 859 -27.09 -21.85 -12.06
C SER A 859 -26.49 -23.15 -11.49
N LEU A 860 -26.00 -23.11 -10.24
CA LEU A 860 -25.30 -24.22 -9.57
C LEU A 860 -26.14 -24.88 -8.48
N LEU A 861 -27.25 -24.25 -8.09
CA LEU A 861 -28.17 -24.75 -7.08
C LEU A 861 -28.97 -25.96 -7.60
N LYS A 862 -29.10 -26.98 -6.76
CA LYS A 862 -29.96 -28.15 -6.99
C LYS A 862 -30.98 -28.30 -5.86
N GLN A 863 -32.10 -28.97 -6.13
CA GLN A 863 -33.07 -29.27 -5.07
C GLN A 863 -32.48 -30.28 -4.06
N GLY A 864 -32.66 -29.99 -2.76
CA GLY A 864 -32.10 -30.77 -1.67
C GLY A 864 -30.81 -30.16 -1.10
N GLU A 865 -29.91 -31.02 -0.62
CA GLU A 865 -28.63 -30.64 -0.02
C GLU A 865 -27.61 -30.16 -1.08
N ASN A 866 -27.07 -28.96 -0.90
CA ASN A 866 -26.04 -28.33 -1.72
C ASN A 866 -24.74 -28.25 -0.92
N ILE A 867 -23.62 -28.64 -1.53
CA ILE A 867 -22.31 -28.68 -0.87
C ILE A 867 -21.52 -27.43 -1.25
N VAL A 868 -20.92 -26.77 -0.26
CA VAL A 868 -20.00 -25.63 -0.43
C VAL A 868 -18.62 -26.04 0.05
N GLU A 869 -17.61 -25.77 -0.76
CA GLU A 869 -16.20 -25.86 -0.40
C GLU A 869 -15.56 -24.48 -0.58
N VAL A 870 -14.79 -24.03 0.41
CA VAL A 870 -13.96 -22.83 0.32
C VAL A 870 -12.52 -23.23 0.62
N VAL A 871 -11.62 -23.05 -0.35
CA VAL A 871 -10.20 -23.33 -0.20
C VAL A 871 -9.45 -22.00 -0.11
N VAL A 872 -8.74 -21.79 1.00
CA VAL A 872 -7.94 -20.58 1.23
C VAL A 872 -6.46 -20.96 1.39
N SER A 873 -5.56 -20.03 1.10
CA SER A 873 -4.14 -20.17 1.42
C SER A 873 -3.73 -19.21 2.52
N THR A 874 -2.56 -19.46 3.11
CA THR A 874 -1.88 -18.50 3.97
C THR A 874 -0.51 -18.12 3.39
N PRO A 875 -0.01 -16.91 3.70
CA PRO A 875 1.42 -16.63 3.64
C PRO A 875 2.23 -17.60 4.52
N LEU A 876 3.53 -17.72 4.26
CA LEU A 876 4.44 -18.57 5.05
C LEU A 876 4.88 -17.96 6.40
N GLY A 877 4.53 -16.70 6.68
CA GLY A 877 5.01 -15.95 7.84
C GLY A 877 4.86 -16.70 9.17
N ASN A 878 3.66 -17.23 9.45
CA ASN A 878 3.38 -17.93 10.71
C ASN A 878 4.26 -19.17 10.90
N VAL A 879 4.43 -20.03 9.89
CA VAL A 879 5.27 -21.23 10.06
C VAL A 879 6.77 -20.92 10.14
N LEU A 880 7.22 -19.84 9.49
CA LEU A 880 8.62 -19.39 9.55
C LEU A 880 9.04 -18.93 10.96
N ARG A 881 8.09 -18.52 11.81
CA ARG A 881 8.35 -18.17 13.23
C ARG A 881 8.98 -19.32 14.02
N ASN A 882 8.66 -20.57 13.71
CA ASN A 882 9.23 -21.74 14.39
C ASN A 882 10.74 -21.93 14.14
N TYR A 883 11.27 -21.34 13.06
CA TYR A 883 12.62 -21.61 12.55
C TYR A 883 13.48 -20.35 12.46
N TRP A 884 13.03 -19.21 12.99
CA TRP A 884 13.56 -17.88 12.67
C TRP A 884 15.08 -17.75 12.87
N ASP A 885 15.61 -18.33 13.94
CA ASP A 885 17.04 -18.33 14.27
C ASP A 885 17.88 -19.24 13.35
N GLU A 886 17.23 -20.19 12.66
CA GLU A 886 17.83 -21.14 11.71
C GLU A 886 17.66 -20.70 10.24
N LEU A 887 16.82 -19.69 9.96
CA LEU A 887 16.56 -19.23 8.59
C LEU A 887 17.77 -18.47 8.02
N GLU A 888 18.37 -19.01 6.97
CA GLU A 888 19.52 -18.43 6.28
C GLU A 888 19.21 -18.15 4.79
N THR A 889 19.74 -17.06 4.25
CA THR A 889 19.71 -16.77 2.80
C THR A 889 20.99 -16.06 2.38
N ASP A 890 21.69 -16.60 1.38
CA ASP A 890 22.98 -16.08 0.88
C ASP A 890 24.02 -15.85 2.00
N GLY A 891 24.12 -16.80 2.94
CA GLY A 891 25.06 -16.73 4.06
C GLY A 891 24.65 -15.79 5.19
N LYS A 892 23.38 -15.34 5.23
CA LYS A 892 22.86 -14.39 6.23
C LYS A 892 21.62 -14.94 6.91
N PHE A 893 21.67 -15.00 8.24
CA PHE A 893 20.51 -15.33 9.06
C PHE A 893 19.44 -14.23 9.02
N ALA A 894 18.17 -14.59 9.15
CA ALA A 894 17.06 -13.65 9.24
C ALA A 894 17.22 -12.68 10.44
N THR A 895 17.80 -13.17 11.53
CA THR A 895 18.13 -12.38 12.74
C THR A 895 19.18 -11.28 12.50
N ALA A 896 19.98 -11.35 11.43
CA ALA A 896 20.99 -10.32 11.11
C ALA A 896 20.38 -9.01 10.57
N THR A 897 19.11 -9.04 10.16
CA THR A 897 18.34 -7.90 9.61
C THR A 897 17.05 -7.65 10.39
N MET A 898 16.44 -8.70 10.94
CA MET A 898 15.22 -8.67 11.72
C MET A 898 15.43 -9.41 13.05
N LEU A 899 15.90 -8.67 14.07
CA LEU A 899 16.24 -9.19 15.39
C LEU A 899 15.07 -9.88 16.12
N ALA A 900 13.83 -9.42 15.88
CA ALA A 900 12.63 -10.02 16.44
C ALA A 900 12.00 -11.00 15.45
N VAL A 901 11.50 -12.12 15.98
CA VAL A 901 10.60 -13.02 15.24
C VAL A 901 9.35 -12.21 14.82
N PRO A 902 8.89 -12.29 13.56
CA PRO A 902 7.72 -11.55 13.11
C PRO A 902 6.46 -11.87 13.92
N ASP A 903 5.59 -10.87 14.01
CA ASP A 903 4.31 -10.99 14.70
C ASP A 903 3.43 -12.09 14.09
N GLU A 904 2.55 -12.63 14.91
CA GLU A 904 1.56 -13.63 14.51
C GLU A 904 0.48 -12.99 13.65
N ALA A 905 0.18 -13.57 12.49
CA ALA A 905 -0.78 -13.00 11.55
C ALA A 905 -2.09 -13.79 11.47
N ALA A 906 -3.19 -13.06 11.27
CA ALA A 906 -4.54 -13.62 11.20
C ALA A 906 -4.89 -14.14 9.79
N TYR A 907 -4.99 -15.47 9.66
CA TYR A 907 -5.32 -16.17 8.41
C TYR A 907 -6.53 -17.11 8.56
N GLY A 908 -7.00 -17.66 7.44
CA GLY A 908 -8.18 -18.52 7.35
C GLY A 908 -9.39 -17.79 6.76
N LEU A 909 -10.58 -18.29 7.07
CA LEU A 909 -11.87 -17.70 6.71
C LEU A 909 -12.60 -17.23 7.98
N PRO A 910 -12.38 -16.00 8.47
CA PRO A 910 -12.96 -15.51 9.73
C PRO A 910 -14.37 -14.93 9.56
N SER A 911 -14.75 -14.54 8.35
CA SER A 911 -16.06 -13.96 8.03
C SER A 911 -17.14 -15.05 7.97
N PRO A 912 -18.33 -14.86 8.57
CA PRO A 912 -19.44 -15.77 8.36
C PRO A 912 -19.87 -15.80 6.89
N VAL A 913 -19.97 -16.98 6.28
CA VAL A 913 -20.52 -17.15 4.93
C VAL A 913 -22.04 -17.24 5.02
N ALA A 914 -22.74 -16.47 4.20
CA ALA A 914 -24.19 -16.47 4.11
C ALA A 914 -24.69 -16.87 2.72
N ILE A 915 -25.82 -17.56 2.68
CA ILE A 915 -26.64 -17.71 1.49
C ILE A 915 -27.73 -16.64 1.55
N VAL A 916 -27.81 -15.80 0.54
CA VAL A 916 -28.77 -14.69 0.42
C VAL A 916 -29.77 -15.05 -0.68
N PRO A 917 -30.97 -15.57 -0.34
CA PRO A 917 -31.99 -15.89 -1.32
C PRO A 917 -32.47 -14.63 -2.05
N TYR A 918 -32.78 -14.77 -3.34
CA TYR A 918 -33.39 -13.71 -4.13
C TYR A 918 -34.52 -14.21 -5.05
N ARG A 919 -35.41 -13.29 -5.45
CA ARG A 919 -36.42 -13.45 -6.50
C ARG A 919 -36.07 -12.57 -7.71
N LYS A 920 -36.31 -13.05 -8.94
CA LYS A 920 -36.18 -12.25 -10.18
C LYS A 920 -37.54 -11.62 -10.51
N ASP A 921 -37.71 -10.33 -10.24
CA ASP A 921 -38.92 -9.56 -10.55
C ASP A 921 -38.79 -8.89 -11.92
N GLN A 922 -39.81 -9.05 -12.78
CA GLN A 922 -39.87 -8.42 -14.11
C GLN A 922 -40.65 -7.10 -14.08
N VAL A 923 -40.09 -6.04 -14.67
CA VAL A 923 -40.55 -4.65 -14.58
C VAL A 923 -40.71 -4.01 -15.98
N ALA A 924 -41.87 -3.38 -16.28
CA ALA A 924 -42.25 -2.89 -17.62
C ALA A 924 -42.79 -1.43 -17.65
#